data_AF-A0AAJ0GB62-F1
#
_entry.id   AF-A0AAJ0GB62-F1
#
_cell.length_a   1.000
_cell.length_b   1.000
_cell.length_c   1.000
_cell.angle_alpha   90.00
_cell.angle_beta   90.00
_cell.angle_gamma   90.00
#
_symmetry.space_group_name_H-M   'P 1'
#
loop_
_entity.id
_entity.type
_entity.pdbx_description
1 polymer ?
#
loop_
_entity_poly.entity_id
_entity_poly.type
_entity_poly.pdbx_seq_one_letter_code
_entity_poly.pdbx_strand_id
1 'polypeptide(L)'
;MSTTQDDHTQSPLPSSHDDEGTTHPPTEHADEAMTPPTEDPTMSSAPHIYAPPPHLAARFYRTQAAARRKSSATSSRRNSLSSSVHSRASSLSTPRRAGCQSNYIAQHLRRASIIESRKARLADRAAHAEQVRLRAALAKAAPRGSTSHSEERALAAQVAKEKYLAKVAATCAEEVARAKRVAEEVKGRKLAEEARARLEMEERHAEAERRRGEYQRNLQARRARNSGGVKLSTLEEVEGGDEEVVVEEVKVELGREEAAVRLQRGVRLFLREKVVRVWCEMDLLKTSKRESFEDMTELVADVGTIGTTTGMLMHLGLQDREDENAALNTRTFLSAYMITGHPVAVLNNKNGAQEQDLMGKASELIQNFENIIGRLSRWNNFSPNPTQLEALSQAYTAYTSAFAAWRLQDSSVLIEGMVATFVELDAIWQTVKDDTRGEVASDYREGIRDNQVMLLSRIRKLAGPDRADVLIKKAIRESRKNRPKKRATAEVRPRGIESADAGSSTQPAFEAAIDSDTDVTTRPQTPTSDADLEHQVRQLFTPMPSNRVLTHELAIDKDYRLADSHFELRTHLYRSICDNMTRGFEAGNGAIWTVSAAQFIAEKLLRMLKPGNSMYTLISEALDPESIQRQCQAGVFSYPGFFKFMAGVLPKLCAPFRDAEIKVLAAELEAEGDGEGLEGMIEKLFKLMRGVDLLSLDYTNFMVMNAAPTLVLEAPGYERRMFAKDLESGAVTLERTREWLRTSYSTLSAEADRRDPESVRAPADRPTLQRVYAHALCNLAVDVGELHAEQVPETLQLDLHRLRSVRVEVVRIIVISAILLNAKNLLRRDSRSQWKSEAGRLWQLLSEQEYDGSTSADGAPSAAGEDEGDVVTTAQKAFTIIETAHNMPPATKQLLQGTIARFFAQAASVSRTDTSAASRTPSSPKFTDPVLKVLFARLRTHIGSRLAAETSAEKVRASAGASEALASCGMAEFVTQVGGIVGVLERVRGVDEGGHGGWYGGLMGGIEG
;
A
#
# COMPACT_ATOMS: atom_id res chain seq x y z
N MET A 1 32.00 -37.75 -26.34
CA MET A 1 32.14 -39.09 -25.73
C MET A 1 30.90 -39.32 -24.87
N SER A 2 30.11 -40.39 -24.92
CA SER A 2 29.91 -41.48 -25.90
C SER A 2 28.61 -42.21 -25.50
N THR A 3 27.77 -42.82 -26.35
CA THR A 3 27.63 -42.91 -27.83
C THR A 3 26.29 -43.61 -28.13
N THR A 4 25.64 -43.29 -29.26
CA THR A 4 24.66 -44.14 -30.00
C THR A 4 23.34 -44.52 -29.29
N GLN A 5 22.21 -44.83 -29.94
CA GLN A 5 21.97 -45.10 -31.36
C GLN A 5 20.51 -44.79 -31.78
N ASP A 6 20.39 -44.55 -33.08
CA ASP A 6 19.25 -44.65 -33.99
C ASP A 6 18.51 -46.04 -33.87
N ASP A 7 17.35 -46.34 -34.49
CA ASP A 7 16.88 -45.83 -35.78
C ASP A 7 15.40 -46.13 -36.16
N HIS A 8 14.92 -45.38 -37.16
CA HIS A 8 14.03 -45.76 -38.28
C HIS A 8 12.57 -46.32 -38.16
N THR A 9 11.63 -45.53 -38.74
CA THR A 9 10.63 -45.88 -39.82
C THR A 9 9.41 -46.79 -39.52
N GLN A 10 8.26 -46.78 -40.23
CA GLN A 10 7.59 -45.87 -41.19
C GLN A 10 6.12 -46.36 -41.38
N SER A 11 5.12 -45.45 -41.48
CA SER A 11 3.92 -45.46 -42.38
C SER A 11 3.00 -46.72 -42.54
N PRO A 12 1.84 -46.69 -43.26
CA PRO A 12 0.85 -45.62 -43.51
C PRO A 12 -0.64 -46.02 -43.23
N LEU A 13 -1.54 -45.06 -43.50
CA LEU A 13 -3.02 -45.04 -43.69
C LEU A 13 -3.61 -46.16 -44.61
N PRO A 14 -4.97 -46.38 -44.77
CA PRO A 14 -6.06 -45.37 -44.72
C PRO A 14 -7.52 -45.77 -44.29
N SER A 15 -8.43 -44.78 -44.35
CA SER A 15 -9.93 -44.83 -44.55
C SER A 15 -10.84 -45.41 -43.44
N SER A 16 -12.08 -44.94 -43.21
CA SER A 16 -12.85 -43.72 -43.63
C SER A 16 -14.17 -43.58 -42.82
N HIS A 17 -14.90 -42.47 -43.03
CA HIS A 17 -16.27 -42.11 -42.60
C HIS A 17 -16.52 -41.38 -41.25
N ASP A 18 -16.78 -40.07 -41.37
CA ASP A 18 -18.09 -39.38 -41.16
C ASP A 18 -18.95 -39.82 -39.95
N ASP A 19 -19.55 -38.98 -39.11
CA ASP A 19 -20.16 -37.64 -39.31
C ASP A 19 -20.51 -37.00 -37.91
N GLU A 20 -21.07 -35.78 -37.91
CA GLU A 20 -21.39 -34.97 -36.71
C GLU A 20 -22.60 -35.45 -35.86
N GLY A 21 -22.68 -34.97 -34.61
CA GLY A 21 -23.83 -35.21 -33.72
C GLY A 21 -24.10 -34.04 -32.75
N THR A 22 -25.32 -33.48 -32.80
CA THR A 22 -25.64 -32.14 -32.25
C THR A 22 -26.89 -32.18 -31.34
N THR A 23 -26.86 -31.44 -30.23
CA THR A 23 -28.01 -30.86 -29.44
C THR A 23 -29.16 -31.72 -28.85
N HIS A 24 -29.32 -31.64 -27.51
CA HIS A 24 -30.58 -31.34 -26.73
C HIS A 24 -31.90 -32.20 -26.91
N PRO A 25 -33.04 -31.94 -26.21
CA PRO A 25 -33.11 -31.60 -24.75
C PRO A 25 -33.94 -32.40 -23.67
N PRO A 26 -35.29 -32.67 -23.70
CA PRO A 26 -36.14 -32.13 -22.61
C PRO A 26 -37.18 -33.05 -21.88
N THR A 27 -37.81 -32.49 -20.82
CA THR A 27 -39.20 -32.76 -20.29
C THR A 27 -39.51 -34.15 -19.69
N GLU A 28 -40.55 -34.44 -18.87
CA GLU A 28 -41.50 -33.69 -18.00
C GLU A 28 -42.18 -34.66 -16.98
N HIS A 29 -42.93 -34.09 -16.02
CA HIS A 29 -44.08 -34.58 -15.20
C HIS A 29 -44.63 -36.04 -15.15
N ALA A 30 -45.27 -36.30 -14.00
CA ALA A 30 -46.52 -37.06 -13.75
C ALA A 30 -46.49 -38.54 -13.28
N ASP A 31 -46.84 -38.71 -12.00
CA ASP A 31 -48.00 -39.45 -11.44
C ASP A 31 -48.34 -40.93 -11.77
N GLU A 32 -48.84 -41.60 -10.70
CA GLU A 32 -49.78 -42.75 -10.69
C GLU A 32 -49.33 -44.11 -11.31
N ALA A 33 -49.86 -45.29 -10.94
CA ALA A 33 -50.55 -45.74 -9.71
C ALA A 33 -50.65 -47.30 -9.66
N MET A 34 -50.61 -47.86 -8.44
CA MET A 34 -51.54 -48.90 -7.95
C MET A 34 -51.69 -50.31 -8.63
N THR A 35 -50.95 -51.32 -8.11
CA THR A 35 -51.44 -52.70 -7.75
C THR A 35 -51.64 -53.79 -8.88
N PRO A 36 -52.14 -55.03 -8.62
CA PRO A 36 -51.33 -56.29 -8.73
C PRO A 36 -52.13 -57.43 -9.48
N PRO A 37 -52.19 -58.73 -9.09
CA PRO A 37 -51.28 -59.69 -8.42
C PRO A 37 -51.11 -61.08 -9.15
N THR A 38 -50.35 -62.01 -8.50
CA THR A 38 -50.43 -63.51 -8.55
C THR A 38 -50.16 -64.30 -9.84
N GLU A 39 -49.17 -65.21 -9.85
CA GLU A 39 -49.29 -66.64 -9.46
C GLU A 39 -47.88 -67.31 -9.27
N ASP A 40 -47.86 -68.53 -8.71
CA ASP A 40 -46.70 -69.34 -8.23
C ASP A 40 -46.50 -70.59 -9.18
N PRO A 41 -45.64 -71.62 -8.96
CA PRO A 41 -44.45 -71.78 -8.09
C PRO A 41 -43.24 -72.58 -8.70
N THR A 42 -42.19 -72.79 -7.88
CA THR A 42 -41.30 -73.99 -7.74
C THR A 42 -39.80 -74.00 -8.15
N MET A 43 -39.01 -74.55 -7.20
CA MET A 43 -37.72 -75.29 -7.28
C MET A 43 -36.33 -74.60 -7.19
N SER A 44 -35.49 -75.27 -6.38
CA SER A 44 -34.01 -75.37 -6.39
C SER A 44 -33.15 -74.43 -5.52
N SER A 45 -32.61 -75.04 -4.46
CA SER A 45 -31.84 -74.53 -3.33
C SER A 45 -30.38 -74.12 -3.57
N ALA A 46 -29.96 -72.99 -2.98
CA ALA A 46 -28.64 -72.77 -2.35
C ALA A 46 -28.77 -71.63 -1.29
N PRO A 47 -27.92 -71.58 -0.23
CA PRO A 47 -28.38 -71.06 1.06
C PRO A 47 -28.28 -69.54 1.25
N HIS A 48 -29.42 -68.84 1.20
CA HIS A 48 -29.56 -67.53 1.84
C HIS A 48 -29.62 -67.69 3.37
N ILE A 49 -28.53 -67.32 4.06
CA ILE A 49 -28.55 -67.16 5.51
C ILE A 49 -29.34 -65.89 5.84
N TYR A 50 -30.55 -66.07 6.39
CA TYR A 50 -31.39 -64.98 6.88
C TYR A 50 -30.67 -64.19 7.98
N ALA A 51 -30.35 -62.93 7.72
CA ALA A 51 -30.01 -61.98 8.78
C ALA A 51 -31.26 -61.72 9.63
N PRO A 52 -31.25 -62.00 10.95
CA PRO A 52 -32.46 -61.90 11.75
C PRO A 52 -32.80 -60.42 12.05
N PRO A 53 -34.08 -60.08 12.33
CA PRO A 53 -34.52 -58.71 12.61
C PRO A 53 -33.65 -58.01 13.68
N PRO A 54 -33.52 -56.67 13.64
CA PRO A 54 -32.41 -55.93 14.29
C PRO A 54 -32.25 -56.13 15.81
N HIS A 55 -33.28 -56.62 16.51
CA HIS A 55 -33.21 -56.97 17.93
C HIS A 55 -32.43 -58.27 18.22
N LEU A 56 -32.21 -59.14 17.23
CA LEU A 56 -31.43 -60.39 17.35
C LEU A 56 -29.97 -60.20 16.91
N ALA A 57 -29.69 -59.41 15.87
CA ALA A 57 -28.32 -59.03 15.49
C ALA A 57 -27.57 -58.33 16.65
N ALA A 58 -28.28 -57.53 17.44
CA ALA A 58 -27.77 -56.86 18.64
C ALA A 58 -27.31 -57.78 19.79
N ARG A 59 -27.49 -59.12 19.68
CA ARG A 59 -26.98 -60.09 20.67
C ARG A 59 -25.62 -60.70 20.32
N PHE A 60 -25.19 -60.66 19.05
CA PHE A 60 -23.91 -61.25 18.63
C PHE A 60 -22.73 -60.25 18.63
N TYR A 61 -22.99 -58.95 18.49
CA TYR A 61 -21.97 -57.90 18.60
C TYR A 61 -22.09 -57.11 19.92
N ARG A 62 -21.77 -57.76 21.05
CA ARG A 62 -21.60 -57.07 22.36
C ARG A 62 -20.41 -57.62 23.16
N THR A 63 -19.23 -57.06 22.93
CA THR A 63 -18.08 -57.19 23.82
C THR A 63 -18.15 -56.15 24.96
N GLN A 64 -18.67 -56.61 26.10
CA GLN A 64 -18.28 -56.21 27.46
C GLN A 64 -17.91 -54.73 27.73
N ALA A 65 -18.91 -53.85 27.70
CA ALA A 65 -18.89 -52.62 28.50
C ALA A 65 -20.23 -52.47 29.23
N ALA A 66 -20.20 -52.65 30.56
CA ALA A 66 -21.23 -52.35 31.56
C ALA A 66 -22.72 -52.64 31.23
N ALA A 67 -23.32 -53.61 31.94
CA ALA A 67 -24.19 -53.28 33.08
C ALA A 67 -24.90 -54.49 33.73
N ARG A 68 -25.29 -54.28 35.01
CA ARG A 68 -26.31 -54.99 35.82
C ARG A 68 -25.86 -56.25 36.57
N ARG A 69 -26.32 -56.54 37.80
CA ARG A 69 -27.05 -55.84 38.92
C ARG A 69 -27.01 -56.88 40.09
N LYS A 70 -27.16 -56.63 41.40
CA LYS A 70 -28.02 -55.74 42.20
C LYS A 70 -27.58 -55.85 43.70
N SER A 71 -28.09 -54.99 44.58
CA SER A 71 -28.09 -55.14 46.06
C SER A 71 -28.91 -56.39 46.51
N SER A 72 -28.80 -56.95 47.73
CA SER A 72 -28.60 -56.32 49.05
C SER A 72 -28.03 -57.24 50.17
N ALA A 73 -27.32 -56.63 51.13
CA ALA A 73 -27.20 -56.96 52.57
C ALA A 73 -26.97 -58.42 53.06
N THR A 74 -25.84 -58.63 53.77
CA THR A 74 -25.82 -59.09 55.18
C THR A 74 -24.44 -58.90 55.84
N SER A 75 -24.43 -58.21 56.99
CA SER A 75 -23.53 -58.31 58.15
C SER A 75 -22.09 -58.87 58.01
N SER A 76 -21.08 -58.06 58.37
CA SER A 76 -20.42 -58.17 59.70
C SER A 76 -18.97 -57.61 59.75
N ARG A 77 -18.82 -56.48 60.46
CA ARG A 77 -17.72 -56.11 61.39
C ARG A 77 -16.26 -55.96 60.89
N ARG A 78 -15.76 -54.73 61.14
CA ARG A 78 -14.41 -54.37 61.68
C ARG A 78 -13.20 -54.65 60.77
N ASN A 79 -12.37 -53.66 60.42
CA ASN A 79 -11.56 -52.90 61.38
C ASN A 79 -11.23 -51.48 60.89
N SER A 80 -11.49 -50.50 61.75
CA SER A 80 -10.51 -49.44 62.02
C SER A 80 -9.64 -49.91 63.19
N LEU A 81 -8.37 -49.50 63.24
CA LEU A 81 -7.74 -48.83 64.40
C LEU A 81 -6.21 -48.83 64.28
N SER A 82 -5.65 -47.64 64.41
CA SER A 82 -4.31 -47.44 64.96
C SER A 82 -4.34 -47.74 66.45
N SER A 83 -3.46 -48.60 66.96
CA SER A 83 -2.99 -48.54 68.34
C SER A 83 -1.80 -49.48 68.56
N SER A 84 -0.59 -48.91 68.64
CA SER A 84 0.51 -49.51 69.39
C SER A 84 0.42 -49.11 70.87
N VAL A 85 1.34 -49.68 71.67
CA VAL A 85 1.65 -49.42 73.08
C VAL A 85 0.93 -50.32 74.10
N HIS A 86 1.76 -50.85 75.02
CA HIS A 86 1.50 -51.75 76.15
C HIS A 86 1.35 -53.24 75.75
N SER A 87 2.19 -54.19 76.21
CA SER A 87 2.97 -54.20 77.46
C SER A 87 4.34 -54.89 77.37
N ARG A 88 5.33 -54.23 77.97
CA ARG A 88 6.38 -54.72 78.90
C ARG A 88 7.29 -55.93 78.54
N ALA A 89 8.59 -55.72 78.82
CA ALA A 89 9.55 -56.75 79.25
C ALA A 89 8.99 -57.59 80.42
N SER A 90 9.46 -58.79 80.75
CA SER A 90 10.83 -59.31 80.82
C SER A 90 10.76 -60.86 80.73
N SER A 91 11.82 -61.65 80.52
CA SER A 91 13.04 -61.73 81.33
C SER A 91 14.17 -62.49 80.63
N LEU A 92 15.40 -62.28 81.09
CA LEU A 92 16.59 -63.01 80.66
C LEU A 92 16.55 -64.46 81.17
N SER A 93 16.92 -65.42 80.31
CA SER A 93 17.75 -66.55 80.75
C SER A 93 18.64 -67.06 79.61
N THR A 94 19.93 -67.10 79.89
CA THR A 94 20.99 -67.76 79.12
C THR A 94 21.17 -69.22 79.60
N PRO A 95 22.16 -69.99 79.14
CA PRO A 95 22.30 -70.52 77.77
C PRO A 95 22.56 -72.05 77.78
N ARG A 96 22.47 -72.75 76.62
CA ARG A 96 23.54 -73.70 76.18
C ARG A 96 23.30 -74.41 74.84
N ARG A 97 24.38 -74.39 74.05
CA ARG A 97 24.95 -75.46 73.19
C ARG A 97 24.19 -75.99 71.96
N ALA A 98 24.89 -75.78 70.85
CA ALA A 98 25.28 -76.80 69.85
C ALA A 98 24.18 -77.42 68.99
N GLY A 99 23.92 -76.74 67.86
CA GLY A 99 23.32 -77.35 66.68
C GLY A 99 23.39 -76.41 65.48
N CYS A 100 23.06 -76.97 64.31
CA CYS A 100 22.48 -76.26 63.17
C CYS A 100 23.26 -75.10 62.49
N GLN A 101 24.44 -75.38 61.93
CA GLN A 101 24.90 -74.69 60.69
C GLN A 101 23.82 -74.77 59.58
N SER A 102 23.04 -75.86 59.55
CA SER A 102 21.84 -76.04 58.73
C SER A 102 20.83 -74.88 58.87
N ASN A 103 20.60 -74.34 60.08
CA ASN A 103 19.67 -73.22 60.27
C ASN A 103 20.23 -71.91 59.70
N TYR A 104 21.54 -71.70 59.75
CA TYR A 104 22.18 -70.52 59.13
C TYR A 104 22.08 -70.56 57.60
N ILE A 105 22.32 -71.73 56.98
CA ILE A 105 22.15 -71.93 55.54
C ILE A 105 20.66 -71.78 55.14
N ALA A 106 19.75 -72.41 55.88
CA ALA A 106 18.31 -72.29 55.63
C ALA A 106 17.81 -70.84 55.82
N GLN A 107 18.36 -70.08 56.78
CA GLN A 107 18.04 -68.67 56.97
C GLN A 107 18.55 -67.80 55.82
N HIS A 108 19.77 -68.04 55.31
CA HIS A 108 20.28 -67.36 54.11
C HIS A 108 19.49 -67.71 52.86
N LEU A 109 19.10 -68.98 52.64
CA LEU A 109 18.27 -69.39 51.51
C LEU A 109 16.87 -68.74 51.57
N ARG A 110 16.23 -68.70 52.75
CA ARG A 110 14.97 -67.95 52.95
C ARG A 110 15.15 -66.46 52.69
N ARG A 111 16.24 -65.85 53.18
CA ARG A 111 16.56 -64.44 52.94
C ARG A 111 16.80 -64.15 51.45
N ALA A 112 17.52 -65.03 50.75
CA ALA A 112 17.75 -64.94 49.31
C ALA A 112 16.44 -65.02 48.53
N SER A 113 15.59 -66.03 48.82
CA SER A 113 14.25 -66.17 48.23
C SER A 113 13.34 -64.96 48.49
N ILE A 114 13.37 -64.38 49.70
CA ILE A 114 12.63 -63.13 50.00
C ILE A 114 13.16 -61.96 49.17
N ILE A 115 14.49 -61.79 49.07
CA ILE A 115 15.11 -60.74 48.25
C ILE A 115 14.79 -60.94 46.77
N GLU A 116 14.82 -62.16 46.27
CA GLU A 116 14.48 -62.54 44.89
C GLU A 116 13.00 -62.25 44.59
N SER A 117 12.08 -62.65 45.47
CA SER A 117 10.65 -62.30 45.36
C SER A 117 10.40 -60.79 45.37
N ARG A 118 11.28 -60.01 46.02
CA ARG A 118 11.21 -58.54 46.05
C ARG A 118 11.81 -57.94 44.79
N LYS A 119 12.91 -58.50 44.26
CA LYS A 119 13.49 -58.12 42.97
C LYS A 119 12.50 -58.37 41.83
N ALA A 120 11.85 -59.54 41.78
CA ALA A 120 10.81 -59.85 40.81
C ALA A 120 9.67 -58.81 40.83
N ARG A 121 9.07 -58.57 42.00
CA ARG A 121 8.00 -57.55 42.15
C ARG A 121 8.43 -56.11 41.83
N LEU A 122 9.72 -55.79 41.93
CA LEU A 122 10.26 -54.49 41.50
C LEU A 122 10.50 -54.45 39.98
N ALA A 123 10.94 -55.57 39.38
CA ALA A 123 11.04 -55.73 37.93
C ALA A 123 9.66 -55.64 37.25
N ASP A 124 8.63 -56.29 37.82
CA ASP A 124 7.25 -56.19 37.33
C ASP A 124 6.74 -54.73 37.33
N ARG A 125 7.04 -53.97 38.40
CA ARG A 125 6.70 -52.55 38.50
C ARG A 125 7.46 -51.70 37.48
N ALA A 126 8.73 -52.01 37.21
CA ALA A 126 9.52 -51.33 36.19
C ALA A 126 9.01 -51.65 34.77
N ALA A 127 8.69 -52.91 34.49
CA ALA A 127 8.08 -53.33 33.23
C ALA A 127 6.71 -52.67 33.00
N HIS A 128 5.88 -52.56 34.04
CA HIS A 128 4.62 -51.81 33.96
C HIS A 128 4.84 -50.31 33.74
N ALA A 129 5.85 -49.70 34.36
CA ALA A 129 6.20 -48.30 34.13
C ALA A 129 6.63 -48.05 32.67
N GLU A 130 7.46 -48.93 32.09
CA GLU A 130 7.81 -48.88 30.67
C GLU A 130 6.60 -49.14 29.77
N GLN A 131 5.71 -50.08 30.10
CA GLN A 131 4.48 -50.32 29.34
C GLN A 131 3.57 -49.08 29.35
N VAL A 132 3.43 -48.39 30.49
CA VAL A 132 2.70 -47.12 30.58
C VAL A 132 3.41 -46.01 29.80
N ARG A 133 4.74 -45.93 29.85
CA ARG A 133 5.54 -44.97 29.06
C ARG A 133 5.34 -45.17 27.56
N LEU A 134 5.40 -46.42 27.07
CA LEU A 134 5.13 -46.78 25.69
C LEU A 134 3.68 -46.49 25.29
N ARG A 135 2.70 -46.80 26.15
CA ARG A 135 1.29 -46.50 25.89
C ARG A 135 1.00 -45.00 25.85
N ALA A 136 1.65 -44.21 26.70
CA ALA A 136 1.58 -42.76 26.69
C ALA A 136 2.30 -42.15 25.46
N ALA A 137 3.44 -42.73 25.05
CA ALA A 137 4.12 -42.36 23.81
C ALA A 137 3.26 -42.64 22.58
N LEU A 138 2.62 -43.81 22.49
CA LEU A 138 1.67 -44.16 21.43
C LEU A 138 0.43 -43.25 21.45
N ALA A 139 -0.13 -42.92 22.62
CA ALA A 139 -1.24 -41.98 22.74
C ALA A 139 -0.87 -40.52 22.44
N LYS A 140 0.43 -40.17 22.50
CA LYS A 140 0.97 -38.86 22.09
C LYS A 140 1.36 -38.82 20.60
N ALA A 141 1.75 -39.96 20.03
CA ALA A 141 2.04 -40.13 18.61
C ALA A 141 0.78 -40.36 17.76
N ALA A 142 -0.33 -40.81 18.36
CA ALA A 142 -1.63 -40.87 17.71
C ALA A 142 -2.08 -39.45 17.32
N PRO A 143 -2.34 -39.17 16.03
CA PRO A 143 -2.72 -37.83 15.58
C PRO A 143 -4.06 -37.42 16.18
N ARG A 144 -4.07 -36.27 16.86
CA ARG A 144 -5.28 -35.71 17.47
C ARG A 144 -6.12 -34.99 16.43
N GLY A 145 -7.07 -35.72 15.85
CA GLY A 145 -8.07 -35.17 14.94
C GLY A 145 -7.72 -35.38 13.46
N SER A 146 -8.74 -35.76 12.69
CA SER A 146 -8.73 -36.18 11.29
C SER A 146 -7.71 -35.48 10.38
N THR A 147 -6.54 -36.11 10.17
CA THR A 147 -5.63 -35.77 9.06
C THR A 147 -6.34 -35.93 7.72
N SER A 148 -7.18 -36.97 7.61
CA SER A 148 -8.04 -37.25 6.46
C SER A 148 -8.94 -36.06 6.07
N HIS A 149 -9.56 -35.34 7.02
CA HIS A 149 -10.37 -34.16 6.67
C HIS A 149 -9.52 -32.93 6.29
N SER A 150 -8.30 -32.79 6.83
CA SER A 150 -7.38 -31.75 6.35
C SER A 150 -6.85 -32.05 4.94
N GLU A 151 -6.57 -33.32 4.63
CA GLU A 151 -6.16 -33.79 3.31
C GLU A 151 -7.32 -33.68 2.30
N GLU A 152 -8.53 -34.11 2.67
CA GLU A 152 -9.76 -33.96 1.87
C GLU A 152 -10.08 -32.50 1.58
N ARG A 153 -9.91 -31.59 2.56
CA ARG A 153 -10.06 -30.14 2.36
C ARG A 153 -8.94 -29.57 1.47
N ALA A 154 -7.72 -30.06 1.58
CA ALA A 154 -6.60 -29.64 0.72
C ALA A 154 -6.81 -30.07 -0.73
N LEU A 155 -7.26 -31.33 -0.96
CA LEU A 155 -7.63 -31.84 -2.27
C LEU A 155 -8.84 -31.09 -2.86
N ALA A 156 -9.87 -30.80 -2.07
CA ALA A 156 -11.00 -29.99 -2.50
C ALA A 156 -10.57 -28.56 -2.90
N ALA A 157 -9.65 -27.95 -2.15
CA ALA A 157 -9.07 -26.65 -2.49
C ALA A 157 -8.21 -26.70 -3.76
N GLN A 158 -7.44 -27.77 -3.98
CA GLN A 158 -6.70 -27.99 -5.22
C GLN A 158 -7.63 -28.12 -6.42
N VAL A 159 -8.67 -28.97 -6.34
CA VAL A 159 -9.66 -29.14 -7.42
C VAL A 159 -10.42 -27.84 -7.69
N ALA A 160 -10.73 -27.04 -6.66
CA ALA A 160 -11.33 -25.72 -6.84
C ALA A 160 -10.40 -24.74 -7.57
N LYS A 161 -9.10 -24.74 -7.23
CA LYS A 161 -8.06 -23.95 -7.92
C LYS A 161 -7.89 -24.38 -9.37
N GLU A 162 -7.81 -25.69 -9.63
CA GLU A 162 -7.70 -26.24 -10.99
C GLU A 162 -8.94 -25.91 -11.83
N LYS A 163 -10.14 -26.00 -11.27
CA LYS A 163 -11.39 -25.58 -11.93
C LYS A 163 -11.42 -24.07 -12.23
N TYR A 164 -10.90 -23.24 -11.34
CA TYR A 164 -10.77 -21.80 -11.60
C TYR A 164 -9.75 -21.51 -12.71
N LEU A 165 -8.57 -22.14 -12.66
CA LEU A 165 -7.54 -22.01 -13.70
C LEU A 165 -8.04 -22.52 -15.06
N ALA A 166 -8.80 -23.63 -15.09
CA ALA A 166 -9.43 -24.13 -16.30
C ALA A 166 -10.48 -23.16 -16.85
N LYS A 167 -11.26 -22.49 -15.98
CA LYS A 167 -12.20 -21.44 -16.40
C LYS A 167 -11.46 -20.22 -17.00
N VAL A 168 -10.37 -19.78 -16.37
CA VAL A 168 -9.53 -18.69 -16.90
C VAL A 168 -8.86 -19.08 -18.23
N ALA A 169 -8.36 -20.32 -18.34
CA ALA A 169 -7.81 -20.84 -19.59
C ALA A 169 -8.88 -20.91 -20.69
N ALA A 170 -10.11 -21.29 -20.37
CA ALA A 170 -11.24 -21.29 -21.31
C ALA A 170 -11.61 -19.88 -21.78
N THR A 171 -11.66 -18.88 -20.88
CA THR A 171 -11.91 -17.47 -21.29
C THR A 171 -10.78 -16.92 -22.16
N CYS A 172 -9.51 -17.18 -21.81
CA CYS A 172 -8.37 -16.79 -22.64
C CYS A 172 -8.37 -17.50 -24.00
N ALA A 173 -8.77 -18.78 -24.05
CA ALA A 173 -8.91 -19.52 -25.30
C ALA A 173 -10.04 -18.95 -26.19
N GLU A 174 -11.16 -18.53 -25.59
CA GLU A 174 -12.25 -17.87 -26.32
C GLU A 174 -11.82 -16.49 -26.87
N GLU A 175 -11.08 -15.70 -26.09
CA GLU A 175 -10.52 -14.42 -26.54
C GLU A 175 -9.50 -14.60 -27.66
N VAL A 176 -8.60 -15.59 -27.56
CA VAL A 176 -7.66 -15.93 -28.63
C VAL A 176 -8.38 -16.45 -29.87
N ALA A 177 -9.44 -17.25 -29.73
CA ALA A 177 -10.26 -17.70 -30.85
C ALA A 177 -11.00 -16.53 -31.52
N ARG A 178 -11.49 -15.57 -30.73
CA ARG A 178 -12.11 -14.33 -31.22
C ARG A 178 -11.10 -13.46 -31.97
N ALA A 179 -9.90 -13.28 -31.42
CA ALA A 179 -8.81 -12.54 -32.06
C ALA A 179 -8.35 -13.22 -33.37
N LYS A 180 -8.25 -14.55 -33.40
CA LYS A 180 -7.99 -15.31 -34.64
C LYS A 180 -9.07 -15.11 -35.68
N ARG A 181 -10.36 -15.17 -35.30
CA ARG A 181 -11.49 -14.93 -36.21
C ARG A 181 -11.43 -13.51 -36.81
N VAL A 182 -11.16 -12.49 -36.00
CA VAL A 182 -10.97 -11.11 -36.48
C VAL A 182 -9.75 -11.02 -37.40
N ALA A 183 -8.64 -11.69 -37.10
CA ALA A 183 -7.46 -11.71 -37.96
C ALA A 183 -7.74 -12.40 -39.32
N GLU A 184 -8.52 -13.48 -39.34
CA GLU A 184 -8.96 -14.13 -40.59
C GLU A 184 -9.96 -13.26 -41.37
N GLU A 185 -10.88 -12.57 -40.69
CA GLU A 185 -11.80 -11.61 -41.32
C GLU A 185 -11.04 -10.42 -41.95
N VAL A 186 -10.06 -9.85 -41.23
CA VAL A 186 -9.18 -8.79 -41.75
C VAL A 186 -8.34 -9.29 -42.94
N LYS A 187 -7.80 -10.51 -42.86
CA LYS A 187 -7.08 -11.14 -43.97
C LYS A 187 -7.99 -11.36 -45.19
N GLY A 188 -9.22 -11.83 -44.97
CA GLY A 188 -10.24 -12.01 -46.00
C GLY A 188 -10.64 -10.68 -46.65
N ARG A 189 -10.85 -9.64 -45.84
CA ARG A 189 -11.16 -8.28 -46.32
C ARG A 189 -10.02 -7.72 -47.18
N LYS A 190 -8.77 -7.87 -46.74
CA LYS A 190 -7.59 -7.46 -47.51
C LYS A 190 -7.45 -8.21 -48.83
N LEU A 191 -7.65 -9.54 -48.84
CA LEU A 191 -7.66 -10.33 -50.08
C LEU A 191 -8.80 -9.92 -51.02
N ALA A 192 -9.97 -9.55 -50.50
CA ALA A 192 -11.08 -9.04 -51.30
C ALA A 192 -10.81 -7.63 -51.86
N GLU A 193 -10.15 -6.75 -51.09
CA GLU A 193 -9.67 -5.44 -51.54
C GLU A 193 -8.61 -5.59 -52.65
N GLU A 194 -7.63 -6.48 -52.48
CA GLU A 194 -6.62 -6.81 -53.51
C GLU A 194 -7.25 -7.40 -54.79
N ALA A 195 -8.26 -8.27 -54.66
CA ALA A 195 -8.98 -8.83 -55.80
C ALA A 195 -9.80 -7.76 -56.55
N ARG A 196 -10.47 -6.84 -55.83
CA ARG A 196 -11.17 -5.70 -56.43
C ARG A 196 -10.22 -4.77 -57.17
N ALA A 197 -9.06 -4.45 -56.57
CA ALA A 197 -8.04 -3.61 -57.22
C ALA A 197 -7.49 -4.26 -58.51
N ARG A 198 -7.31 -5.59 -58.54
CA ARG A 198 -6.93 -6.31 -59.76
C ARG A 198 -8.00 -6.22 -60.85
N LEU A 199 -9.27 -6.45 -60.50
CA LEU A 199 -10.38 -6.34 -61.45
C LEU A 199 -10.53 -4.90 -61.99
N GLU A 200 -10.36 -3.87 -61.15
CA GLU A 200 -10.39 -2.48 -61.60
C GLU A 200 -9.22 -2.15 -62.54
N MET A 201 -8.02 -2.69 -62.29
CA MET A 201 -6.89 -2.57 -63.20
C MET A 201 -7.15 -3.30 -64.52
N GLU A 202 -7.70 -4.52 -64.49
CA GLU A 202 -8.09 -5.28 -65.68
C GLU A 202 -9.16 -4.54 -66.50
N GLU A 203 -10.17 -3.95 -65.85
CA GLU A 203 -11.20 -3.14 -66.50
C GLU A 203 -10.61 -1.86 -67.13
N ARG A 204 -9.73 -1.14 -66.42
CA ARG A 204 -9.01 0.02 -66.97
C ARG A 204 -8.11 -0.37 -68.15
N HIS A 205 -7.48 -1.55 -68.11
CA HIS A 205 -6.72 -2.09 -69.24
C HIS A 205 -7.62 -2.41 -70.43
N ALA A 206 -8.76 -3.10 -70.21
CA ALA A 206 -9.73 -3.42 -71.26
C ALA A 206 -10.39 -2.16 -71.85
N GLU A 207 -10.66 -1.13 -71.06
CA GLU A 207 -11.18 0.16 -71.53
C GLU A 207 -10.11 0.94 -72.33
N ALA A 208 -8.84 0.88 -71.90
CA ALA A 208 -7.72 1.43 -72.66
C ALA A 208 -7.51 0.70 -74.00
N GLU A 209 -7.68 -0.62 -74.05
CA GLU A 209 -7.68 -1.38 -75.30
C GLU A 209 -8.88 -1.03 -76.19
N ARG A 210 -10.08 -0.87 -75.61
CA ARG A 210 -11.26 -0.39 -76.35
C ARG A 210 -11.02 0.97 -76.99
N ARG A 211 -10.44 1.94 -76.25
CA ARG A 211 -10.03 3.25 -76.78
C ARG A 211 -8.94 3.14 -77.85
N ARG A 212 -7.96 2.23 -77.72
CA ARG A 212 -6.96 1.96 -78.78
C ARG A 212 -7.62 1.40 -80.04
N GLY A 213 -8.55 0.46 -79.92
CA GLY A 213 -9.32 -0.12 -81.02
C GLY A 213 -10.21 0.91 -81.72
N GLU A 214 -10.87 1.79 -80.95
CA GLU A 214 -11.63 2.94 -81.47
C GLU A 214 -10.72 3.95 -82.18
N TYR A 215 -9.55 4.27 -81.62
CA TYR A 215 -8.57 5.14 -82.27
C TYR A 215 -8.02 4.50 -83.55
N GLN A 216 -7.77 3.18 -83.58
CA GLN A 216 -7.33 2.46 -84.77
C GLN A 216 -8.41 2.41 -85.85
N ARG A 217 -9.69 2.18 -85.48
CA ARG A 217 -10.84 2.31 -86.38
C ARG A 217 -10.99 3.74 -86.91
N ASN A 218 -10.85 4.75 -86.07
CA ASN A 218 -10.88 6.16 -86.47
C ASN A 218 -9.69 6.55 -87.35
N LEU A 219 -8.51 5.95 -87.14
CA LEU A 219 -7.34 6.14 -87.99
C LEU A 219 -7.53 5.47 -89.35
N GLN A 220 -8.15 4.29 -89.40
CA GLN A 220 -8.56 3.65 -90.66
C GLN A 220 -9.64 4.47 -91.38
N ALA A 221 -10.65 4.98 -90.67
CA ALA A 221 -11.67 5.88 -91.22
C ALA A 221 -11.10 7.23 -91.70
N ARG A 222 -10.07 7.76 -91.03
CA ARG A 222 -9.31 8.94 -91.48
C ARG A 222 -8.42 8.64 -92.69
N ARG A 223 -7.76 7.47 -92.75
CA ARG A 223 -7.02 7.02 -93.95
C ARG A 223 -7.94 6.81 -95.15
N ALA A 224 -9.18 6.34 -94.92
CA ALA A 224 -10.22 6.26 -95.95
C ALA A 224 -10.80 7.64 -96.37
N ARG A 225 -10.50 8.72 -95.63
CA ARG A 225 -10.92 10.10 -95.97
C ARG A 225 -9.78 10.97 -96.50
N ASN A 226 -8.52 10.66 -96.21
CA ASN A 226 -7.34 11.43 -96.63
C ASN A 226 -6.57 10.79 -97.80
N SER A 227 -7.27 10.21 -98.78
CA SER A 227 -6.73 9.94 -100.12
C SER A 227 -6.93 11.17 -101.02
N GLY A 228 -6.23 12.28 -100.73
CA GLY A 228 -6.65 13.61 -101.24
C GLY A 228 -5.64 14.77 -101.25
N GLY A 229 -4.36 14.52 -101.56
CA GLY A 229 -3.52 15.50 -102.29
C GLY A 229 -2.70 16.58 -101.54
N VAL A 230 -1.48 16.78 -102.07
CA VAL A 230 -0.59 17.99 -102.02
C VAL A 230 0.01 18.37 -100.65
N LYS A 231 1.32 18.34 -100.31
CA LYS A 231 2.70 18.42 -100.94
C LYS A 231 3.39 19.81 -100.93
N LEU A 232 4.72 19.74 -100.71
CA LEU A 232 5.80 20.76 -100.83
C LEU A 232 5.96 21.74 -99.64
N SER A 233 7.17 22.14 -99.18
CA SER A 233 8.53 22.01 -99.75
C SER A 233 9.66 21.92 -98.68
N THR A 234 10.68 21.09 -98.95
CA THR A 234 12.17 21.29 -98.82
C THR A 234 12.77 22.05 -97.61
N LEU A 235 13.68 21.46 -96.81
CA LEU A 235 15.13 21.18 -97.04
C LEU A 235 15.99 22.44 -97.25
N GLU A 236 16.96 22.72 -96.38
CA GLU A 236 18.38 22.27 -96.51
C GLU A 236 19.21 22.59 -95.23
N GLU A 237 20.33 21.88 -95.02
CA GLU A 237 21.31 22.07 -93.92
C GLU A 237 22.63 22.62 -94.49
N VAL A 238 23.30 23.59 -93.84
CA VAL A 238 24.75 23.85 -94.04
C VAL A 238 25.40 24.33 -92.72
N GLU A 239 26.62 23.88 -92.46
CA GLU A 239 27.46 24.16 -91.28
C GLU A 239 28.26 25.48 -91.38
N GLY A 240 28.72 25.97 -90.22
CA GLY A 240 30.07 26.57 -90.09
C GLY A 240 30.17 28.09 -89.95
N GLY A 241 30.85 28.55 -88.89
CA GLY A 241 31.31 29.93 -88.72
C GLY A 241 31.35 30.40 -87.27
N ASP A 242 32.53 30.36 -86.64
CA ASP A 242 32.80 31.08 -85.39
C ASP A 242 33.04 32.57 -85.70
N GLU A 243 32.34 33.49 -85.02
CA GLU A 243 32.80 34.87 -84.84
C GLU A 243 32.16 35.53 -83.60
N GLU A 244 32.96 36.23 -82.79
CA GLU A 244 32.49 36.97 -81.61
C GLU A 244 31.82 38.30 -82.02
N VAL A 245 30.52 38.49 -81.73
CA VAL A 245 29.93 39.85 -81.72
C VAL A 245 29.02 40.07 -80.51
N VAL A 246 29.27 41.23 -79.90
CA VAL A 246 28.61 41.87 -78.76
C VAL A 246 27.08 41.95 -78.88
N VAL A 247 26.42 41.67 -77.74
CA VAL A 247 25.09 42.11 -77.27
C VAL A 247 24.27 43.01 -78.21
N GLU A 248 23.10 42.50 -78.63
CA GLU A 248 21.95 43.34 -78.96
C GLU A 248 20.64 42.74 -78.38
N GLU A 249 19.80 43.57 -77.75
CA GLU A 249 18.58 43.13 -77.06
C GLU A 249 17.43 42.82 -78.04
N VAL A 250 17.33 41.57 -78.50
CA VAL A 250 16.15 41.12 -79.27
C VAL A 250 14.94 40.99 -78.34
N LYS A 251 14.13 42.05 -78.30
CA LYS A 251 12.90 42.15 -77.53
C LYS A 251 11.79 41.26 -78.14
N VAL A 252 11.78 39.98 -77.78
CA VAL A 252 10.75 39.03 -78.22
C VAL A 252 9.36 39.49 -77.74
N GLU A 253 8.49 39.87 -78.67
CA GLU A 253 7.09 40.16 -78.37
C GLU A 253 6.36 38.84 -78.04
N LEU A 254 6.00 38.64 -76.76
CA LEU A 254 5.26 37.46 -76.34
C LEU A 254 3.89 37.40 -77.02
N GLY A 255 3.59 36.29 -77.68
CA GLY A 255 2.24 35.99 -78.16
C GLY A 255 1.22 36.04 -77.01
N ARG A 256 0.01 36.54 -77.29
CA ARG A 256 -1.04 36.78 -76.27
C ARG A 256 -1.33 35.57 -75.38
N GLU A 257 -1.30 34.37 -75.94
CA GLU A 257 -1.52 33.11 -75.21
C GLU A 257 -0.32 32.76 -74.31
N GLU A 258 0.90 32.96 -74.78
CA GLU A 258 2.13 32.73 -74.00
C GLU A 258 2.28 33.75 -72.85
N ALA A 259 1.88 35.00 -73.10
CA ALA A 259 1.73 36.02 -72.06
C ALA A 259 0.66 35.63 -71.05
N ALA A 260 -0.50 35.13 -71.49
CA ALA A 260 -1.56 34.67 -70.60
C ALA A 260 -1.13 33.46 -69.76
N VAL A 261 -0.42 32.47 -70.31
CA VAL A 261 0.09 31.31 -69.56
C VAL A 261 1.16 31.73 -68.54
N ARG A 262 2.09 32.63 -68.89
CA ARG A 262 3.06 33.17 -67.92
C ARG A 262 2.39 33.99 -66.83
N LEU A 263 1.41 34.84 -67.16
CA LEU A 263 0.66 35.63 -66.20
C LEU A 263 -0.17 34.73 -65.28
N GLN A 264 -0.88 33.72 -65.80
CA GLN A 264 -1.58 32.72 -64.98
C GLN A 264 -0.63 31.92 -64.09
N ARG A 265 0.58 31.57 -64.57
CA ARG A 265 1.61 30.91 -63.74
C ARG A 265 2.09 31.85 -62.62
N GLY A 266 2.38 33.10 -62.92
CA GLY A 266 2.75 34.12 -61.94
C GLY A 266 1.67 34.38 -60.90
N VAL A 267 0.41 34.54 -61.31
CA VAL A 267 -0.74 34.71 -60.42
C VAL A 267 -0.98 33.47 -59.55
N ARG A 268 -0.90 32.26 -60.11
CA ARG A 268 -1.00 31.02 -59.32
C ARG A 268 0.14 30.90 -58.30
N LEU A 269 1.37 31.26 -58.67
CA LEU A 269 2.51 31.30 -57.75
C LEU A 269 2.30 32.33 -56.64
N PHE A 270 1.90 33.56 -56.98
CA PHE A 270 1.63 34.63 -56.02
C PHE A 270 0.51 34.27 -55.03
N LEU A 271 -0.57 33.63 -55.49
CA LEU A 271 -1.65 33.18 -54.62
C LEU A 271 -1.19 32.09 -53.64
N ARG A 272 -0.37 31.13 -54.11
CA ARG A 272 0.22 30.09 -53.23
C ARG A 272 1.23 30.66 -52.24
N GLU A 273 2.11 31.54 -52.71
CA GLU A 273 3.08 32.28 -51.88
C GLU A 273 2.36 33.10 -50.79
N LYS A 274 1.24 33.76 -51.14
CA LYS A 274 0.42 34.50 -50.16
C LYS A 274 -0.13 33.60 -49.07
N VAL A 275 -0.72 32.44 -49.40
CA VAL A 275 -1.28 31.50 -48.40
C VAL A 275 -0.19 30.96 -47.48
N VAL A 276 0.93 30.48 -48.06
CA VAL A 276 2.04 29.94 -47.26
C VAL A 276 2.68 31.02 -46.39
N ARG A 277 2.85 32.25 -46.89
CA ARG A 277 3.44 33.34 -46.10
C ARG A 277 2.54 33.74 -44.92
N VAL A 278 1.25 33.95 -45.14
CA VAL A 278 0.30 34.29 -44.07
C VAL A 278 0.22 33.18 -43.03
N TRP A 279 0.31 31.90 -43.44
CA TRP A 279 0.42 30.78 -42.50
C TRP A 279 1.70 30.84 -41.65
N CYS A 280 2.87 31.05 -42.28
CA CYS A 280 4.14 31.14 -41.59
C CYS A 280 4.24 32.36 -40.65
N GLU A 281 3.52 33.44 -40.93
CA GLU A 281 3.42 34.63 -40.06
C GLU A 281 2.70 34.33 -38.73
N MET A 282 1.88 33.29 -38.64
CA MET A 282 1.14 32.91 -37.42
C MET A 282 1.94 32.01 -36.46
N ASP A 283 3.00 31.36 -36.94
CA ASP A 283 4.00 30.58 -36.17
C ASP A 283 3.44 29.62 -35.08
N LEU A 284 2.24 29.06 -35.32
CA LEU A 284 1.41 28.34 -34.34
C LEU A 284 2.17 27.24 -33.56
N LEU A 285 3.20 26.63 -34.14
CA LEU A 285 4.07 25.65 -33.49
C LEU A 285 4.89 26.21 -32.31
N LYS A 286 5.42 27.44 -32.43
CA LYS A 286 6.19 28.06 -31.35
C LYS A 286 5.23 28.58 -30.27
N THR A 287 4.09 29.09 -30.71
CA THR A 287 2.99 29.60 -29.88
C THR A 287 2.42 28.48 -29.00
N SER A 288 2.07 27.32 -29.58
CA SER A 288 1.45 26.18 -28.88
C SER A 288 2.34 25.48 -27.83
N LYS A 289 3.61 25.87 -27.72
CA LYS A 289 4.56 25.35 -26.71
C LYS A 289 5.01 26.41 -25.71
N ARG A 290 4.56 27.66 -25.84
CA ARG A 290 5.03 28.81 -25.05
C ARG A 290 3.90 29.54 -24.31
N GLU A 291 2.72 29.64 -24.91
CA GLU A 291 1.59 30.37 -24.34
C GLU A 291 0.79 29.50 -23.37
N SER A 292 -0.16 30.09 -22.64
CA SER A 292 -1.00 29.32 -21.72
C SER A 292 -2.09 28.56 -22.47
N PHE A 293 -2.71 27.58 -21.80
CA PHE A 293 -3.82 26.83 -22.38
C PHE A 293 -5.01 27.73 -22.73
N GLU A 294 -5.28 28.77 -21.92
CA GLU A 294 -6.40 29.69 -22.11
C GLU A 294 -6.17 30.57 -23.35
N ASP A 295 -5.01 31.23 -23.43
CA ASP A 295 -4.60 32.03 -24.61
C ASP A 295 -4.68 31.21 -25.91
N MET A 296 -4.20 29.97 -25.85
CA MET A 296 -4.17 29.05 -26.98
C MET A 296 -5.59 28.57 -27.36
N THR A 297 -6.52 28.41 -26.41
CA THR A 297 -7.94 28.16 -26.73
C THR A 297 -8.63 29.36 -27.37
N GLU A 298 -8.28 30.60 -26.99
CA GLU A 298 -8.79 31.81 -27.63
C GLU A 298 -8.25 31.93 -29.08
N LEU A 299 -6.96 31.68 -29.27
CA LEU A 299 -6.30 31.69 -30.57
C LEU A 299 -6.87 30.64 -31.55
N VAL A 300 -7.21 29.45 -31.07
CA VAL A 300 -7.86 28.39 -31.87
C VAL A 300 -9.34 28.68 -32.14
N ALA A 301 -9.99 29.50 -31.31
CA ALA A 301 -11.36 29.95 -31.53
C ALA A 301 -11.47 31.12 -32.53
N ASP A 302 -10.39 31.88 -32.73
CA ASP A 302 -10.37 33.05 -33.63
C ASP A 302 -10.74 32.69 -35.08
N VAL A 303 -11.54 33.58 -35.68
CA VAL A 303 -12.03 33.47 -37.06
C VAL A 303 -10.90 33.69 -38.06
N GLY A 304 -9.91 34.53 -37.73
CA GLY A 304 -8.69 34.71 -38.52
C GLY A 304 -7.87 33.43 -38.59
N THR A 305 -7.52 32.84 -37.43
CA THR A 305 -6.81 31.54 -37.34
C THR A 305 -7.52 30.43 -38.08
N ILE A 306 -8.84 30.29 -37.94
CA ILE A 306 -9.59 29.28 -38.68
C ILE A 306 -9.50 29.52 -40.19
N GLY A 307 -9.72 30.77 -40.64
CA GLY A 307 -9.68 31.11 -42.07
C GLY A 307 -8.32 30.88 -42.75
N THR A 308 -7.22 31.23 -42.08
CA THR A 308 -5.86 30.98 -42.60
C THR A 308 -5.53 29.49 -42.61
N THR A 309 -5.92 28.74 -41.57
CA THR A 309 -5.75 27.28 -41.51
C THR A 309 -6.53 26.57 -42.61
N THR A 310 -7.81 26.90 -42.81
CA THR A 310 -8.64 26.36 -43.91
C THR A 310 -7.99 26.65 -45.27
N GLY A 311 -7.50 27.87 -45.50
CA GLY A 311 -6.79 28.22 -46.72
C GLY A 311 -5.53 27.36 -46.97
N MET A 312 -4.79 27.02 -45.91
CA MET A 312 -3.61 26.17 -46.00
C MET A 312 -3.95 24.69 -46.21
N LEU A 313 -4.98 24.17 -45.53
CA LEU A 313 -5.47 22.79 -45.74
C LEU A 313 -6.03 22.59 -47.16
N MET A 314 -6.73 23.58 -47.71
CA MET A 314 -7.18 23.58 -49.12
C MET A 314 -6.00 23.66 -50.11
N HIS A 315 -4.94 24.42 -49.80
CA HIS A 315 -3.73 24.49 -50.65
C HIS A 315 -2.96 23.16 -50.69
N LEU A 316 -2.98 22.40 -49.59
CA LEU A 316 -2.40 21.06 -49.50
C LEU A 316 -3.34 19.93 -49.97
N GLY A 317 -4.58 20.24 -50.36
CA GLY A 317 -5.56 19.23 -50.83
C GLY A 317 -6.09 18.30 -49.73
N LEU A 318 -6.05 18.73 -48.46
CA LEU A 318 -6.64 17.99 -47.32
C LEU A 318 -8.12 18.34 -47.07
N GLN A 319 -8.61 19.43 -47.67
CA GLN A 319 -10.00 19.87 -47.61
C GLN A 319 -10.46 20.32 -49.00
N ASP A 320 -11.68 19.94 -49.37
CA ASP A 320 -12.30 20.36 -50.62
C ASP A 320 -12.84 21.79 -50.55
N ARG A 321 -12.91 22.45 -51.70
CA ARG A 321 -13.34 23.86 -51.82
C ARG A 321 -14.83 24.10 -51.56
N GLU A 322 -15.62 23.03 -51.49
CA GLU A 322 -17.09 23.07 -51.37
C GLU A 322 -17.59 22.35 -50.09
N ASP A 323 -16.71 22.07 -49.12
CA ASP A 323 -17.06 21.41 -47.86
C ASP A 323 -17.79 22.36 -46.88
N GLU A 324 -19.09 22.14 -46.67
CA GLU A 324 -19.89 22.86 -45.67
C GLU A 324 -19.34 22.71 -44.24
N ASN A 325 -18.60 21.63 -43.95
CA ASN A 325 -17.99 21.36 -42.65
C ASN A 325 -16.53 21.81 -42.56
N ALA A 326 -15.99 22.56 -43.53
CA ALA A 326 -14.58 22.96 -43.57
C ALA A 326 -14.11 23.58 -42.25
N ALA A 327 -14.90 24.49 -41.65
CA ALA A 327 -14.58 25.11 -40.36
C ALA A 327 -14.53 24.11 -39.18
N LEU A 328 -15.36 23.06 -39.18
CA LEU A 328 -15.33 22.00 -38.17
C LEU A 328 -14.11 21.08 -38.38
N ASN A 329 -13.83 20.71 -39.62
CA ASN A 329 -12.67 19.89 -39.99
C ASN A 329 -11.34 20.64 -39.71
N THR A 330 -11.34 21.97 -39.86
CA THR A 330 -10.22 22.84 -39.48
C THR A 330 -10.06 22.95 -37.96
N ARG A 331 -11.14 23.06 -37.18
CA ARG A 331 -11.08 23.01 -35.70
C ARG A 331 -10.56 21.66 -35.19
N THR A 332 -10.97 20.55 -35.83
CA THR A 332 -10.41 19.22 -35.53
C THR A 332 -8.90 19.18 -35.81
N PHE A 333 -8.44 19.73 -36.94
CA PHE A 333 -7.00 19.86 -37.23
C PHE A 333 -6.26 20.72 -36.19
N LEU A 334 -6.79 21.90 -35.83
CA LEU A 334 -6.22 22.77 -34.80
C LEU A 334 -6.17 22.10 -33.41
N SER A 335 -7.11 21.21 -33.10
CA SER A 335 -7.07 20.45 -31.86
C SER A 335 -5.86 19.50 -31.75
N ALA A 336 -5.19 19.14 -32.85
CA ALA A 336 -3.91 18.44 -32.80
C ALA A 336 -2.81 19.30 -32.14
N TYR A 337 -2.79 20.61 -32.43
CA TYR A 337 -1.87 21.56 -31.80
C TYR A 337 -2.19 21.74 -30.31
N MET A 338 -3.47 21.73 -29.94
CA MET A 338 -3.89 21.71 -28.52
C MET A 338 -3.39 20.46 -27.80
N ILE A 339 -3.60 19.27 -28.38
CA ILE A 339 -3.25 17.97 -27.79
C ILE A 339 -1.73 17.81 -27.64
N THR A 340 -0.94 18.31 -28.60
CA THR A 340 0.52 18.22 -28.56
C THR A 340 1.19 19.32 -27.74
N GLY A 341 0.59 20.51 -27.65
CA GLY A 341 1.06 21.61 -26.81
C GLY A 341 0.72 21.43 -25.33
N HIS A 342 -0.54 21.10 -25.02
CA HIS A 342 -1.07 21.05 -23.66
C HIS A 342 -1.77 19.71 -23.33
N PRO A 343 -1.09 18.56 -23.45
CA PRO A 343 -1.70 17.24 -23.21
C PRO A 343 -2.25 17.08 -21.78
N VAL A 344 -1.73 17.84 -20.81
CA VAL A 344 -2.19 17.80 -19.40
C VAL A 344 -3.54 18.48 -19.20
N ALA A 345 -3.84 19.52 -19.99
CA ALA A 345 -5.09 20.28 -19.88
C ALA A 345 -6.19 19.71 -20.78
N VAL A 346 -5.83 19.05 -21.89
CA VAL A 346 -6.78 18.48 -22.85
C VAL A 346 -7.20 17.04 -22.50
N LEU A 347 -6.32 16.24 -21.88
CA LEU A 347 -6.56 14.81 -21.63
C LEU A 347 -6.58 14.50 -20.13
N ASN A 348 -7.76 14.16 -19.61
CA ASN A 348 -7.96 13.81 -18.19
C ASN A 348 -7.08 12.64 -17.72
N ASN A 349 -6.75 11.68 -18.61
CA ASN A 349 -5.92 10.51 -18.31
C ASN A 349 -4.78 10.37 -19.32
N LYS A 350 -3.54 10.59 -18.88
CA LYS A 350 -2.34 10.38 -19.72
C LYS A 350 -2.07 8.91 -20.07
N ASN A 351 -2.58 7.96 -19.28
CA ASN A 351 -2.21 6.55 -19.36
C ASN A 351 -3.23 5.68 -20.10
N GLY A 352 -4.30 6.27 -20.64
CA GLY A 352 -5.27 5.54 -21.45
C GLY A 352 -4.72 5.21 -22.84
N ALA A 353 -5.03 4.01 -23.34
CA ALA A 353 -4.48 3.52 -24.60
C ALA A 353 -4.98 4.29 -25.83
N GLN A 354 -6.20 4.84 -25.78
CA GLN A 354 -6.77 5.66 -26.86
C GLN A 354 -6.17 7.06 -26.86
N GLU A 355 -5.92 7.62 -25.68
CA GLU A 355 -5.31 8.92 -25.46
C GLU A 355 -3.85 8.94 -25.93
N GLN A 356 -3.10 7.87 -25.66
CA GLN A 356 -1.73 7.68 -26.17
C GLN A 356 -1.70 7.47 -27.70
N ASP A 357 -2.60 6.66 -28.27
CA ASP A 357 -2.74 6.50 -29.72
C ASP A 357 -3.10 7.82 -30.42
N LEU A 358 -4.00 8.61 -29.81
CA LEU A 358 -4.38 9.94 -30.30
C LEU A 358 -3.21 10.93 -30.24
N MET A 359 -2.46 10.99 -29.12
CA MET A 359 -1.26 11.84 -29.01
C MET A 359 -0.17 11.45 -30.02
N GLY A 360 0.03 10.15 -30.26
CA GLY A 360 0.96 9.65 -31.27
C GLY A 360 0.58 10.13 -32.67
N LYS A 361 -0.67 9.90 -33.10
CA LYS A 361 -1.19 10.30 -34.41
C LYS A 361 -1.25 11.82 -34.60
N ALA A 362 -1.56 12.58 -33.54
CA ALA A 362 -1.51 14.05 -33.56
C ALA A 362 -0.08 14.55 -33.79
N SER A 363 0.90 13.95 -33.11
CA SER A 363 2.32 14.30 -33.24
C SER A 363 2.86 13.96 -34.64
N GLU A 364 2.51 12.78 -35.17
CA GLU A 364 2.88 12.36 -36.52
C GLU A 364 2.28 13.27 -37.60
N LEU A 365 1.00 13.64 -37.49
CA LEU A 365 0.34 14.57 -38.40
C LEU A 365 1.05 15.93 -38.42
N ILE A 366 1.32 16.52 -37.24
CA ILE A 366 1.97 17.82 -37.12
C ILE A 366 3.40 17.76 -37.67
N GLN A 367 4.18 16.73 -37.33
CA GLN A 367 5.54 16.56 -37.83
C GLN A 367 5.59 16.43 -39.36
N ASN A 368 4.66 15.67 -39.96
CA ASN A 368 4.57 15.53 -41.41
C ASN A 368 4.15 16.85 -42.10
N PHE A 369 3.21 17.58 -41.50
CA PHE A 369 2.75 18.88 -41.98
C PHE A 369 3.86 19.94 -41.93
N GLU A 370 4.62 20.01 -40.84
CA GLU A 370 5.78 20.90 -40.67
C GLU A 370 6.93 20.57 -41.64
N ASN A 371 7.25 19.29 -41.80
CA ASN A 371 8.26 18.82 -42.75
C ASN A 371 7.92 19.20 -44.21
N ILE A 372 6.63 19.33 -44.52
CA ILE A 372 6.15 19.81 -45.81
C ILE A 372 6.30 21.34 -45.88
N ILE A 373 5.81 22.09 -44.90
CA ILE A 373 5.88 23.56 -44.86
C ILE A 373 7.32 24.06 -44.94
N GLY A 374 8.25 23.48 -44.18
CA GLY A 374 9.67 23.84 -44.22
C GLY A 374 10.35 23.62 -45.58
N ARG A 375 9.70 22.89 -46.50
CA ARG A 375 10.15 22.66 -47.88
C ARG A 375 9.36 23.47 -48.92
N LEU A 376 8.32 24.20 -48.53
CA LEU A 376 7.57 25.08 -49.42
C LEU A 376 8.35 26.38 -49.67
N SER A 377 9.04 26.44 -50.80
CA SER A 377 9.81 27.60 -51.21
C SER A 377 9.69 27.83 -52.72
N ARG A 378 10.23 28.97 -53.18
CA ARG A 378 10.14 29.44 -54.57
C ARG A 378 10.67 28.43 -55.59
N TRP A 379 11.73 27.68 -55.23
CA TRP A 379 12.31 26.62 -56.07
C TRP A 379 11.34 25.47 -56.37
N ASN A 380 10.34 25.24 -55.49
CA ASN A 380 9.35 24.18 -55.62
C ASN A 380 7.96 24.71 -56.04
N ASN A 381 7.86 25.94 -56.58
CA ASN A 381 6.60 26.58 -56.99
C ASN A 381 5.51 26.60 -55.87
N PHE A 382 5.92 26.54 -54.59
CA PHE A 382 5.07 26.34 -53.41
C PHE A 382 4.11 25.14 -53.51
N SER A 383 4.49 24.07 -54.22
CA SER A 383 3.75 22.80 -54.32
C SER A 383 4.58 21.64 -53.76
N PRO A 384 4.07 20.85 -52.80
CA PRO A 384 4.81 19.73 -52.21
C PRO A 384 4.93 18.52 -53.17
N ASN A 385 5.82 17.57 -52.82
CA ASN A 385 6.00 16.32 -53.55
C ASN A 385 4.75 15.41 -53.38
N PRO A 386 4.22 14.79 -54.46
CA PRO A 386 3.03 13.93 -54.40
C PRO A 386 3.12 12.80 -53.36
N THR A 387 4.29 12.16 -53.18
CA THR A 387 4.46 11.10 -52.18
C THR A 387 4.35 11.64 -50.74
N GLN A 388 4.73 12.90 -50.52
CA GLN A 388 4.58 13.55 -49.20
C GLN A 388 3.14 13.98 -48.95
N LEU A 389 2.40 14.40 -49.99
CA LEU A 389 0.97 14.67 -49.90
C LEU A 389 0.18 13.41 -49.54
N GLU A 390 0.50 12.28 -50.16
CA GLU A 390 -0.15 11.00 -49.86
C GLU A 390 0.07 10.61 -48.39
N ALA A 391 1.31 10.64 -47.91
CA ALA A 391 1.64 10.39 -46.50
C ALA A 391 0.92 11.37 -45.54
N LEU A 392 0.84 12.66 -45.87
CA LEU A 392 0.11 13.65 -45.08
C LEU A 392 -1.40 13.35 -45.05
N SER A 393 -1.99 12.95 -46.17
CA SER A 393 -3.41 12.58 -46.25
C SER A 393 -3.74 11.32 -45.43
N GLN A 394 -2.83 10.34 -45.40
CA GLN A 394 -2.94 9.15 -44.56
C GLN A 394 -2.82 9.50 -43.06
N ALA A 395 -1.87 10.36 -42.68
CA ALA A 395 -1.74 10.85 -41.30
C ALA A 395 -2.97 11.68 -40.86
N TYR A 396 -3.51 12.53 -41.75
CA TYR A 396 -4.71 13.33 -41.47
C TYR A 396 -5.93 12.45 -41.23
N THR A 397 -6.20 11.49 -42.12
CA THR A 397 -7.32 10.56 -41.98
C THR A 397 -7.18 9.63 -40.77
N ALA A 398 -5.96 9.16 -40.46
CA ALA A 398 -5.68 8.37 -39.27
C ALA A 398 -5.93 9.16 -37.98
N TYR A 399 -5.48 10.41 -37.92
CA TYR A 399 -5.74 11.31 -36.79
C TYR A 399 -7.22 11.65 -36.63
N THR A 400 -7.92 12.06 -37.69
CA THR A 400 -9.35 12.42 -37.59
C THR A 400 -10.21 11.22 -37.17
N SER A 401 -9.86 10.01 -37.61
CA SER A 401 -10.52 8.76 -37.19
C SER A 401 -10.27 8.45 -35.70
N ALA A 402 -9.02 8.57 -35.23
CA ALA A 402 -8.68 8.40 -33.82
C ALA A 402 -9.36 9.45 -32.93
N PHE A 403 -9.38 10.71 -33.36
CA PHE A 403 -10.04 11.82 -32.67
C PHE A 403 -11.56 11.61 -32.57
N ALA A 404 -12.20 11.14 -33.65
CA ALA A 404 -13.63 10.82 -33.63
C ALA A 404 -13.96 9.66 -32.68
N ALA A 405 -13.13 8.62 -32.64
CA ALA A 405 -13.28 7.49 -31.72
C ALA A 405 -13.09 7.92 -30.25
N TRP A 406 -12.03 8.68 -29.96
CA TRP A 406 -11.77 9.24 -28.63
C TRP A 406 -12.91 10.16 -28.17
N ARG A 407 -13.35 11.11 -29.01
CA ARG A 407 -14.46 12.03 -28.72
C ARG A 407 -15.76 11.28 -28.41
N LEU A 408 -16.03 10.18 -29.13
CA LEU A 408 -17.20 9.35 -28.86
C LEU A 408 -17.12 8.70 -27.47
N GLN A 409 -15.97 8.14 -27.12
CA GLN A 409 -15.74 7.51 -25.81
C GLN A 409 -15.77 8.52 -24.66
N ASP A 410 -15.08 9.66 -24.79
CA ASP A 410 -15.08 10.73 -23.77
C ASP A 410 -16.49 11.28 -23.54
N SER A 411 -17.26 11.52 -24.63
CA SER A 411 -18.65 11.93 -24.52
C SER A 411 -19.53 10.88 -23.81
N SER A 412 -19.29 9.58 -24.01
CA SER A 412 -20.07 8.55 -23.31
C SER A 412 -19.71 8.45 -21.83
N VAL A 413 -18.43 8.55 -21.48
CA VAL A 413 -17.99 8.59 -20.07
C VAL A 413 -18.56 9.82 -19.34
N LEU A 414 -18.55 10.99 -19.98
CA LEU A 414 -19.17 12.21 -19.44
C LEU A 414 -20.68 12.01 -19.23
N ILE A 415 -21.40 11.47 -20.22
CA ILE A 415 -22.83 11.17 -20.11
C ILE A 415 -23.10 10.17 -18.96
N GLU A 416 -22.27 9.13 -18.81
CA GLU A 416 -22.41 8.14 -17.73
C GLU A 416 -22.21 8.77 -16.34
N GLY A 417 -21.19 9.62 -16.16
CA GLY A 417 -20.99 10.37 -14.92
C GLY A 417 -22.12 11.35 -14.59
N MET A 418 -22.69 12.01 -15.61
CA MET A 418 -23.87 12.87 -15.44
C MET A 418 -25.14 12.08 -15.11
N VAL A 419 -25.28 10.85 -15.63
CA VAL A 419 -26.39 9.95 -15.27
C VAL A 419 -26.21 9.37 -13.85
N ALA A 420 -24.98 9.07 -13.44
CA ALA A 420 -24.68 8.59 -12.08
C ALA A 420 -25.04 9.66 -11.02
N THR A 421 -24.54 10.88 -11.19
CA THR A 421 -24.87 12.02 -10.31
C THR A 421 -26.38 12.35 -10.30
N PHE A 422 -27.08 12.21 -11.43
CA PHE A 422 -28.54 12.31 -11.47
C PHE A 422 -29.23 11.22 -10.62
N VAL A 423 -28.74 9.98 -10.65
CA VAL A 423 -29.28 8.86 -9.84
C VAL A 423 -29.00 9.03 -8.35
N GLU A 424 -27.84 9.58 -7.98
CA GLU A 424 -27.52 9.95 -6.59
C GLU A 424 -28.48 11.04 -6.08
N LEU A 425 -28.75 12.07 -6.90
CA LEU A 425 -29.73 13.10 -6.57
C LEU A 425 -31.16 12.55 -6.49
N ASP A 426 -31.59 11.59 -7.32
CA ASP A 426 -32.88 10.88 -7.12
C ASP A 426 -32.86 10.10 -5.79
N ALA A 427 -31.77 9.43 -5.43
CA ALA A 427 -31.67 8.70 -4.18
C ALA A 427 -31.82 9.62 -2.94
N ILE A 428 -31.16 10.78 -2.94
CA ILE A 428 -31.26 11.81 -1.90
C ILE A 428 -32.68 12.43 -1.90
N TRP A 429 -33.24 12.71 -3.08
CA TRP A 429 -34.62 13.18 -3.22
C TRP A 429 -35.61 12.20 -2.57
N GLN A 430 -35.47 10.89 -2.79
CA GLN A 430 -36.33 9.87 -2.16
C GLN A 430 -36.16 9.76 -0.63
N THR A 431 -35.12 10.34 -0.02
CA THR A 431 -35.00 10.42 1.44
C THR A 431 -35.51 11.74 2.02
N VAL A 432 -35.38 12.85 1.30
CA VAL A 432 -35.77 14.19 1.75
C VAL A 432 -37.23 14.53 1.44
N LYS A 433 -37.82 13.92 0.40
CA LYS A 433 -39.19 14.25 -0.06
C LYS A 433 -40.26 14.19 1.03
N ASP A 434 -40.16 13.22 1.93
CA ASP A 434 -41.15 12.97 2.99
C ASP A 434 -40.85 13.76 4.29
N ASP A 435 -39.71 14.45 4.37
CA ASP A 435 -39.39 15.29 5.53
C ASP A 435 -40.07 16.67 5.39
N THR A 436 -40.84 17.04 6.40
CA THR A 436 -41.74 18.19 6.41
C THR A 436 -41.41 19.19 7.53
N ARG A 437 -40.25 19.00 8.19
CA ARG A 437 -39.85 19.74 9.39
C ARG A 437 -38.93 20.93 9.06
N GLY A 438 -39.48 21.97 8.44
CA GLY A 438 -38.84 23.29 8.37
C GLY A 438 -38.76 23.91 6.96
N GLU A 439 -38.66 25.25 6.91
CA GLU A 439 -38.59 26.03 5.67
C GLU A 439 -37.31 25.75 4.88
N VAL A 440 -36.17 25.58 5.56
CA VAL A 440 -34.87 25.22 4.94
C VAL A 440 -34.93 23.88 4.17
N ALA A 441 -35.80 22.95 4.60
CA ALA A 441 -36.03 21.71 3.86
C ALA A 441 -36.83 21.93 2.56
N SER A 442 -37.51 23.06 2.39
CA SER A 442 -38.09 23.48 1.11
C SER A 442 -37.00 23.91 0.14
N ASP A 443 -36.11 24.81 0.56
CA ASP A 443 -35.03 25.36 -0.28
C ASP A 443 -34.08 24.25 -0.75
N TYR A 444 -33.74 23.31 0.14
CA TYR A 444 -32.93 22.14 -0.22
C TYR A 444 -33.64 21.21 -1.23
N ARG A 445 -34.96 21.09 -1.15
CA ARG A 445 -35.78 20.33 -2.13
C ARG A 445 -35.87 21.03 -3.48
N GLU A 446 -35.91 22.35 -3.50
CA GLU A 446 -35.88 23.16 -4.73
C GLU A 446 -34.49 23.07 -5.39
N GLY A 447 -33.42 23.25 -4.62
CA GLY A 447 -32.04 23.09 -5.11
C GLY A 447 -31.73 21.70 -5.69
N ILE A 448 -32.24 20.61 -5.12
CA ILE A 448 -32.10 19.27 -5.72
C ILE A 448 -32.85 19.19 -7.07
N ARG A 449 -34.06 19.75 -7.16
CA ARG A 449 -34.87 19.74 -8.38
C ARG A 449 -34.23 20.54 -9.50
N ASP A 450 -33.71 21.73 -9.19
CA ASP A 450 -33.06 22.59 -10.18
C ASP A 450 -31.79 21.96 -10.73
N ASN A 451 -30.98 21.34 -9.86
CA ASN A 451 -29.81 20.56 -10.29
C ASN A 451 -30.21 19.34 -11.15
N GLN A 452 -31.28 18.62 -10.81
CA GLN A 452 -31.81 17.54 -11.66
C GLN A 452 -32.27 18.04 -13.04
N VAL A 453 -32.99 19.17 -13.10
CA VAL A 453 -33.44 19.79 -14.37
C VAL A 453 -32.23 20.25 -15.20
N MET A 454 -31.24 20.88 -14.57
CA MET A 454 -30.02 21.33 -15.22
C MET A 454 -29.20 20.17 -15.78
N LEU A 455 -28.96 19.10 -15.00
CA LEU A 455 -28.32 17.87 -15.46
C LEU A 455 -29.09 17.23 -16.62
N LEU A 456 -30.41 17.06 -16.49
CA LEU A 456 -31.25 16.46 -17.53
C LEU A 456 -31.20 17.27 -18.85
N SER A 457 -31.17 18.61 -18.76
CA SER A 457 -31.01 19.48 -19.94
C SER A 457 -29.65 19.27 -20.64
N ARG A 458 -28.57 19.09 -19.87
CA ARG A 458 -27.21 18.86 -20.38
C ARG A 458 -27.07 17.45 -20.97
N ILE A 459 -27.58 16.42 -20.30
CA ILE A 459 -27.59 15.04 -20.81
C ILE A 459 -28.37 14.97 -22.13
N ARG A 460 -29.53 15.64 -22.23
CA ARG A 460 -30.30 15.71 -23.50
C ARG A 460 -29.55 16.44 -24.62
N LYS A 461 -28.76 17.47 -24.31
CA LYS A 461 -27.89 18.17 -25.30
C LYS A 461 -26.73 17.29 -25.79
N LEU A 462 -26.16 16.44 -24.94
CA LEU A 462 -25.01 15.59 -25.28
C LEU A 462 -25.40 14.26 -25.92
N ALA A 463 -26.44 13.59 -25.41
CA ALA A 463 -26.85 12.25 -25.86
C ALA A 463 -27.97 12.26 -26.92
N GLY A 464 -28.67 13.40 -27.08
CA GLY A 464 -29.96 13.47 -27.76
C GLY A 464 -31.13 13.10 -26.82
N PRO A 465 -32.35 13.61 -27.06
CA PRO A 465 -33.48 13.49 -26.13
C PRO A 465 -33.89 12.04 -25.85
N ASP A 466 -34.01 11.22 -26.90
CA ASP A 466 -34.51 9.84 -26.77
C ASP A 466 -33.51 8.92 -26.07
N ARG A 467 -32.21 9.07 -26.38
CA ARG A 467 -31.13 8.27 -25.76
C ARG A 467 -30.90 8.67 -24.31
N ALA A 468 -30.95 9.98 -24.00
CA ALA A 468 -30.87 10.49 -22.63
C ALA A 468 -31.96 9.87 -21.74
N ASP A 469 -33.21 9.92 -22.20
CA ASP A 469 -34.36 9.39 -21.49
C ASP A 469 -34.25 7.86 -21.25
N VAL A 470 -33.72 7.10 -22.20
CA VAL A 470 -33.49 5.65 -22.04
C VAL A 470 -32.38 5.36 -21.03
N LEU A 471 -31.26 6.08 -21.09
CA LEU A 471 -30.13 5.89 -20.15
C LEU A 471 -30.55 6.19 -18.71
N ILE A 472 -31.23 7.33 -18.49
CA ILE A 472 -31.75 7.71 -17.17
C ILE A 472 -32.77 6.67 -16.66
N LYS A 473 -33.73 6.24 -17.49
CA LYS A 473 -34.71 5.21 -17.11
C LYS A 473 -34.06 3.86 -16.80
N LYS A 474 -32.97 3.50 -17.48
CA LYS A 474 -32.18 2.29 -17.19
C LYS A 474 -31.47 2.41 -15.83
N ALA A 475 -30.72 3.48 -15.61
CA ALA A 475 -29.93 3.69 -14.40
C ALA A 475 -30.79 3.82 -13.13
N ILE A 476 -31.92 4.54 -13.20
CA ILE A 476 -32.90 4.60 -12.10
C ILE A 476 -33.48 3.21 -11.79
N ARG A 477 -33.82 2.41 -12.80
CA ARG A 477 -34.36 1.05 -12.61
C ARG A 477 -33.32 0.12 -11.97
N GLU A 478 -32.06 0.26 -12.35
CA GLU A 478 -30.93 -0.51 -11.82
C GLU A 478 -30.63 -0.14 -10.36
N SER A 479 -30.54 1.16 -10.04
CA SER A 479 -30.44 1.67 -8.66
C SER A 479 -31.59 1.17 -7.77
N ARG A 480 -32.84 1.27 -8.25
CA ARG A 480 -34.02 0.80 -7.50
C ARG A 480 -34.07 -0.73 -7.33
N LYS A 481 -33.45 -1.51 -8.23
CA LYS A 481 -33.31 -2.97 -8.10
C LYS A 481 -32.30 -3.35 -7.02
N ASN A 482 -31.26 -2.55 -6.84
CA ASN A 482 -30.16 -2.80 -5.89
C ASN A 482 -30.47 -2.30 -4.46
N ARG A 483 -31.58 -1.60 -4.23
CA ARG A 483 -31.99 -1.16 -2.89
C ARG A 483 -32.64 -2.31 -2.08
N PRO A 484 -32.15 -2.67 -0.88
CA PRO A 484 -32.79 -3.67 -0.04
C PRO A 484 -34.17 -3.19 0.42
N LYS A 485 -35.19 -4.05 0.29
CA LYS A 485 -36.57 -3.75 0.76
C LYS A 485 -36.58 -3.67 2.29
N LYS A 486 -37.00 -2.52 2.84
CA LYS A 486 -37.31 -2.40 4.28
C LYS A 486 -38.41 -3.41 4.65
N ARG A 487 -38.16 -4.29 5.63
CA ARG A 487 -39.20 -5.11 6.26
C ARG A 487 -40.06 -4.22 7.18
N ALA A 488 -41.34 -4.57 7.31
CA ALA A 488 -42.27 -3.85 8.19
C ALA A 488 -41.93 -4.05 9.67
N THR A 489 -42.19 -3.02 10.48
CA THR A 489 -41.96 -2.99 11.93
C THR A 489 -43.03 -3.77 12.68
N ALA A 490 -42.68 -4.96 13.15
CA ALA A 490 -43.36 -5.65 14.25
C ALA A 490 -42.35 -6.50 15.03
N GLU A 491 -42.59 -6.61 16.34
CA GLU A 491 -41.89 -7.45 17.33
C GLU A 491 -40.45 -7.04 17.73
N VAL A 492 -40.38 -6.45 18.92
CA VAL A 492 -39.16 -6.12 19.68
C VAL A 492 -38.85 -7.26 20.66
N ARG A 493 -37.60 -7.76 20.67
CA ARG A 493 -36.91 -8.10 21.93
C ARG A 493 -35.38 -8.15 21.77
N PRO A 494 -34.58 -7.60 22.71
CA PRO A 494 -33.15 -7.37 22.48
C PRO A 494 -32.22 -8.39 23.18
N ARG A 495 -31.16 -8.82 22.48
CA ARG A 495 -29.82 -9.12 23.04
C ARG A 495 -28.86 -9.59 21.95
N GLY A 496 -27.56 -9.30 22.14
CA GLY A 496 -26.46 -9.99 21.45
C GLY A 496 -25.70 -9.09 20.48
N ILE A 497 -24.42 -8.86 20.79
CA ILE A 497 -23.45 -8.18 19.94
C ILE A 497 -23.12 -9.09 18.76
N GLU A 498 -23.31 -8.62 17.53
CA GLU A 498 -22.57 -9.11 16.36
C GLU A 498 -22.14 -7.93 15.48
N SER A 499 -20.99 -8.10 14.84
CA SER A 499 -20.29 -7.09 14.04
C SER A 499 -21.04 -6.76 12.75
N ALA A 500 -20.99 -5.50 12.32
CA ALA A 500 -21.37 -5.09 10.98
C ALA A 500 -20.31 -4.13 10.41
N ASP A 501 -19.83 -4.47 9.22
CA ASP A 501 -19.03 -3.59 8.37
C ASP A 501 -19.71 -3.49 7.00
N ALA A 502 -19.37 -2.46 6.24
CA ALA A 502 -19.84 -2.13 4.88
C ALA A 502 -21.36 -1.87 4.71
N GLY A 503 -21.76 -0.60 4.86
CA GLY A 503 -23.09 -0.12 4.48
C GLY A 503 -23.19 1.40 4.49
N SER A 504 -22.82 2.06 3.38
CA SER A 504 -22.80 3.52 3.27
C SER A 504 -24.14 4.17 3.67
N SER A 505 -24.11 5.03 4.68
CA SER A 505 -25.13 6.05 4.90
C SER A 505 -24.53 7.26 5.62
N THR A 506 -24.82 8.42 5.05
CA THR A 506 -24.45 9.76 5.50
C THR A 506 -24.75 9.97 6.98
N GLN A 507 -23.73 10.31 7.78
CA GLN A 507 -23.95 10.93 9.10
C GLN A 507 -24.40 12.38 8.89
N PRO A 508 -25.37 12.88 9.69
CA PRO A 508 -25.77 14.28 9.62
C PRO A 508 -24.62 15.19 10.04
N ALA A 509 -24.58 16.39 9.46
CA ALA A 509 -23.62 17.42 9.85
C ALA A 509 -23.75 17.74 11.35
N PHE A 510 -22.65 17.61 12.08
CA PHE A 510 -22.53 18.20 13.40
C PHE A 510 -22.09 19.65 13.21
N GLU A 511 -23.07 20.56 13.12
CA GLU A 511 -22.83 21.98 13.32
C GLU A 511 -22.46 22.22 14.80
N ALA A 512 -21.19 21.97 15.13
CA ALA A 512 -20.49 22.80 16.09
C ALA A 512 -19.71 23.86 15.30
N ALA A 513 -19.71 25.09 15.81
CA ALA A 513 -19.14 26.23 15.13
C ALA A 513 -17.72 25.95 14.61
N ILE A 514 -17.51 26.23 13.33
CA ILE A 514 -16.17 26.49 12.80
C ILE A 514 -15.77 27.85 13.36
N ASP A 515 -15.27 27.86 14.59
CA ASP A 515 -14.48 28.97 15.06
C ASP A 515 -13.12 28.89 14.37
N SER A 516 -12.66 30.01 13.82
CA SER A 516 -11.49 30.04 12.96
C SER A 516 -10.22 30.13 13.81
N ASP A 517 -9.74 28.98 14.28
CA ASP A 517 -8.40 28.85 14.88
C ASP A 517 -7.30 29.05 13.82
N THR A 518 -7.11 30.30 13.45
CA THR A 518 -5.95 30.80 12.72
C THR A 518 -4.93 31.36 13.70
N ASP A 519 -4.23 30.50 14.45
CA ASP A 519 -2.87 30.85 14.87
C ASP A 519 -1.99 29.62 15.17
N VAL A 520 -0.97 29.42 14.34
CA VAL A 520 0.41 29.16 14.81
C VAL A 520 1.34 29.86 13.84
N THR A 521 1.53 31.16 14.03
CA THR A 521 2.62 31.91 13.38
C THR A 521 3.91 31.72 14.19
N THR A 522 4.95 31.14 13.60
CA THR A 522 6.29 31.10 14.20
C THR A 522 6.96 32.48 14.14
N ARG A 523 6.65 33.35 15.12
CA ARG A 523 7.44 34.56 15.44
C ARG A 523 7.51 34.83 16.96
N PRO A 524 8.47 35.65 17.43
CA PRO A 524 8.93 35.56 18.82
C PRO A 524 8.12 36.39 19.83
N GLN A 525 7.67 35.69 20.87
CA GLN A 525 7.51 36.14 22.28
C GLN A 525 6.90 37.53 22.56
N THR A 526 5.62 37.53 22.94
CA THR A 526 5.14 38.18 24.18
C THR A 526 4.04 37.30 24.80
N PRO A 527 4.05 36.99 26.12
CA PRO A 527 3.15 35.99 26.69
C PRO A 527 1.78 36.55 27.09
N THR A 528 0.72 35.83 26.73
CA THR A 528 -0.62 35.93 27.36
C THR A 528 -0.93 34.59 28.01
N SER A 529 -0.84 34.51 29.33
CA SER A 529 -0.61 33.26 30.08
C SER A 529 -1.72 32.20 30.00
N ASP A 530 -2.97 32.60 29.86
CA ASP A 530 -4.08 31.73 30.30
C ASP A 530 -4.55 30.75 29.22
N ALA A 531 -4.56 31.16 27.95
CA ALA A 531 -4.95 30.30 26.83
C ALA A 531 -3.92 29.18 26.57
N ASP A 532 -2.62 29.51 26.63
CA ASP A 532 -1.52 28.54 26.54
C ASP A 532 -1.58 27.50 27.66
N LEU A 533 -1.94 27.92 28.88
CA LEU A 533 -2.09 27.04 30.04
C LEU A 533 -3.27 26.07 29.87
N GLU A 534 -4.44 26.55 29.44
CA GLU A 534 -5.57 25.65 29.16
C GLU A 534 -5.24 24.65 28.05
N HIS A 535 -4.60 25.10 26.97
CA HIS A 535 -4.24 24.23 25.85
C HIS A 535 -3.21 23.16 26.27
N GLN A 536 -2.16 23.55 27.02
CA GLN A 536 -1.19 22.61 27.59
C GLN A 536 -1.85 21.61 28.55
N VAL A 537 -2.74 22.06 29.44
CA VAL A 537 -3.47 21.17 30.36
C VAL A 537 -4.37 20.19 29.59
N ARG A 538 -5.05 20.64 28.52
CA ARG A 538 -5.84 19.74 27.65
C ARG A 538 -4.98 18.69 26.94
N GLN A 539 -3.78 19.07 26.48
CA GLN A 539 -2.80 18.15 25.89
C GLN A 539 -2.27 17.10 26.89
N LEU A 540 -2.05 17.49 28.15
CA LEU A 540 -1.65 16.55 29.21
C LEU A 540 -2.70 15.43 29.43
N PHE A 541 -3.99 15.75 29.31
CA PHE A 541 -5.08 14.79 29.52
C PHE A 541 -5.63 14.13 28.25
N THR A 542 -5.16 14.56 27.07
CA THR A 542 -5.58 14.04 25.75
C THR A 542 -4.35 13.82 24.86
N PRO A 543 -3.83 12.58 24.73
CA PRO A 543 -2.59 12.28 24.01
C PRO A 543 -2.77 12.24 22.48
N MET A 544 -3.64 13.10 21.94
CA MET A 544 -3.96 13.15 20.51
C MET A 544 -3.00 14.13 19.81
N PRO A 545 -2.10 13.66 18.92
CA PRO A 545 -1.27 14.54 18.11
C PRO A 545 -2.10 15.27 17.05
N SER A 546 -1.50 16.24 16.36
CA SER A 546 -2.18 16.94 15.26
C SER A 546 -2.62 15.96 14.17
N ASN A 547 -3.72 16.26 13.49
CA ASN A 547 -4.29 15.38 12.45
C ASN A 547 -3.25 15.00 11.38
N ARG A 548 -2.36 15.94 11.01
CA ARG A 548 -1.27 15.71 10.06
C ARG A 548 -0.24 14.70 10.56
N VAL A 549 0.24 14.87 11.80
CA VAL A 549 1.17 13.92 12.43
C VAL A 549 0.52 12.54 12.51
N LEU A 550 -0.76 12.46 12.91
CA LEU A 550 -1.47 11.19 12.97
C LEU A 550 -1.60 10.51 11.60
N THR A 551 -1.97 11.24 10.55
CA THR A 551 -2.07 10.67 9.19
C THR A 551 -0.72 10.22 8.65
N HIS A 552 0.36 10.94 8.98
CA HIS A 552 1.73 10.59 8.59
C HIS A 552 2.21 9.33 9.31
N GLU A 553 2.05 9.27 10.64
CA GLU A 553 2.42 8.10 11.44
C GLU A 553 1.63 6.85 11.02
N LEU A 554 0.33 6.95 10.76
CA LEU A 554 -0.49 5.83 10.26
C LEU A 554 -0.07 5.34 8.87
N ALA A 555 0.40 6.25 8.01
CA ALA A 555 0.88 5.90 6.67
C ALA A 555 2.22 5.14 6.73
N ILE A 556 3.09 5.48 7.68
CA ILE A 556 4.38 4.81 7.90
C ILE A 556 4.21 3.52 8.71
N ASP A 557 3.38 3.52 9.75
CA ASP A 557 3.09 2.38 10.60
C ASP A 557 1.58 2.16 10.75
N LYS A 558 1.09 1.12 10.07
CA LYS A 558 -0.33 0.79 10.03
C LYS A 558 -0.87 0.31 11.39
N ASP A 559 0.02 -0.14 12.27
CA ASP A 559 -0.29 -0.58 13.63
C ASP A 559 -0.01 0.54 14.66
N TYR A 560 0.23 1.79 14.21
CA TYR A 560 0.53 2.94 15.08
C TYR A 560 -0.57 3.13 16.14
N ARG A 561 -0.13 3.25 17.40
CA ARG A 561 -0.98 3.52 18.55
C ARG A 561 -0.44 4.72 19.31
N LEU A 562 -1.37 5.54 19.80
CA LEU A 562 -1.10 6.60 20.73
C LEU A 562 -0.48 6.00 22.00
N ALA A 563 0.77 6.35 22.25
CA ALA A 563 1.47 6.07 23.49
C ALA A 563 1.10 7.12 24.55
N ASP A 564 1.17 6.73 25.82
CA ASP A 564 0.93 7.64 26.92
C ASP A 564 2.20 8.44 27.27
N SER A 565 2.56 9.39 26.41
CA SER A 565 3.77 10.23 26.56
C SER A 565 3.82 11.03 27.85
N HIS A 566 2.68 11.23 28.52
CA HIS A 566 2.56 11.99 29.77
C HIS A 566 2.14 11.11 30.96
N PHE A 567 2.29 9.79 30.88
CA PHE A 567 1.87 8.86 31.95
C PHE A 567 2.43 9.23 33.33
N GLU A 568 3.74 9.47 33.41
CA GLU A 568 4.41 9.79 34.69
C GLU A 568 3.99 11.15 35.23
N LEU A 569 3.90 12.16 34.35
CA LEU A 569 3.48 13.51 34.70
C LEU A 569 2.03 13.55 35.16
N ARG A 570 1.12 12.82 34.49
CA ARG A 570 -0.26 12.61 34.95
C ARG A 570 -0.32 11.86 36.28
N THR A 571 0.51 10.84 36.47
CA THR A 571 0.59 10.10 37.74
C THR A 571 1.02 11.00 38.89
N HIS A 572 1.99 11.89 38.67
CA HIS A 572 2.40 12.90 39.65
C HIS A 572 1.29 13.94 39.90
N LEU A 573 0.63 14.42 38.84
CA LEU A 573 -0.49 15.37 38.94
C LEU A 573 -1.67 14.77 39.72
N TYR A 574 -2.05 13.52 39.45
CA TYR A 574 -3.10 12.83 40.20
C TYR A 574 -2.75 12.63 41.68
N ARG A 575 -1.48 12.34 42.02
CA ARG A 575 -1.06 12.33 43.43
C ARG A 575 -1.22 13.71 44.07
N SER A 576 -0.78 14.77 43.40
CA SER A 576 -0.95 16.14 43.89
C SER A 576 -2.44 16.52 44.06
N ILE A 577 -3.31 16.09 43.14
CA ILE A 577 -4.77 16.26 43.25
C ILE A 577 -5.31 15.50 44.48
N CYS A 578 -4.89 14.26 44.71
CA CYS A 578 -5.24 13.47 45.88
C CYS A 578 -4.76 14.12 47.19
N ASP A 579 -3.52 14.63 47.25
CA ASP A 579 -2.98 15.33 48.43
C ASP A 579 -3.73 16.65 48.72
N ASN A 580 -4.15 17.36 47.66
CA ASN A 580 -5.01 18.54 47.79
C ASN A 580 -6.43 18.16 48.23
N MET A 581 -6.97 17.03 47.78
CA MET A 581 -8.25 16.50 48.20
C MET A 581 -8.24 16.11 49.68
N THR A 582 -7.20 15.43 50.17
CA THR A 582 -7.04 15.11 51.61
C THR A 582 -7.13 16.38 52.46
N ARG A 583 -6.32 17.40 52.15
CA ARG A 583 -6.36 18.72 52.81
C ARG A 583 -7.72 19.42 52.65
N GLY A 584 -8.37 19.25 51.51
CA GLY A 584 -9.70 19.80 51.24
C GLY A 584 -10.80 19.18 52.12
N PHE A 585 -10.71 17.88 52.39
CA PHE A 585 -11.62 17.18 53.32
C PHE A 585 -11.33 17.53 54.77
N GLU A 586 -10.07 17.65 55.18
CA GLU A 586 -9.66 18.15 56.51
C GLU A 586 -10.18 19.58 56.75
N ALA A 587 -10.19 20.42 55.72
CA ALA A 587 -10.74 21.78 55.75
C ALA A 587 -12.28 21.85 55.60
N GLY A 588 -12.99 20.71 55.56
CA GLY A 588 -14.46 20.65 55.46
C GLY A 588 -15.05 20.89 54.05
N ASN A 589 -14.21 21.08 53.03
CA ASN A 589 -14.61 21.39 51.65
C ASN A 589 -14.69 20.14 50.72
N GLY A 590 -14.77 18.94 51.30
CA GLY A 590 -14.71 17.68 50.53
C GLY A 590 -15.79 17.51 49.45
N ALA A 591 -16.96 18.11 49.63
CA ALA A 591 -18.06 18.06 48.66
C ALA A 591 -17.66 18.59 47.26
N ILE A 592 -16.85 19.65 47.20
CA ILE A 592 -16.41 20.27 45.94
C ILE A 592 -15.49 19.31 45.17
N TRP A 593 -14.58 18.64 45.89
CA TRP A 593 -13.67 17.65 45.31
C TRP A 593 -14.41 16.42 44.79
N THR A 594 -15.40 15.90 45.54
CA THR A 594 -16.22 14.76 45.11
C THR A 594 -17.02 15.07 43.83
N VAL A 595 -17.64 16.25 43.74
CA VAL A 595 -18.35 16.68 42.52
C VAL A 595 -17.38 16.81 41.34
N SER A 596 -16.23 17.46 41.54
CA SER A 596 -15.24 17.66 40.47
C SER A 596 -14.65 16.34 39.95
N ALA A 597 -14.35 15.40 40.84
CA ALA A 597 -13.85 14.08 40.48
C ALA A 597 -14.91 13.23 39.76
N ALA A 598 -16.17 13.29 40.21
CA ALA A 598 -17.28 12.64 39.53
C ALA A 598 -17.50 13.22 38.13
N GLN A 599 -17.48 14.55 37.98
CA GLN A 599 -17.61 15.24 36.68
C GLN A 599 -16.50 14.84 35.70
N PHE A 600 -15.24 14.81 36.15
CA PHE A 600 -14.10 14.36 35.34
C PHE A 600 -14.27 12.91 34.84
N ILE A 601 -14.68 12.01 35.74
CA ILE A 601 -14.95 10.60 35.40
C ILE A 601 -16.13 10.50 34.42
N ALA A 602 -17.21 11.23 34.66
CA ALA A 602 -18.40 11.26 33.80
C ALA A 602 -18.05 11.71 32.38
N GLU A 603 -17.33 12.83 32.24
CA GLU A 603 -16.95 13.39 30.95
C GLU A 603 -16.14 12.39 30.11
N LYS A 604 -15.14 11.74 30.72
CA LYS A 604 -14.32 10.73 30.01
C LYS A 604 -15.11 9.47 29.66
N LEU A 605 -15.98 8.98 30.55
CA LEU A 605 -16.83 7.82 30.25
C LEU A 605 -17.88 8.09 29.17
N LEU A 606 -18.53 9.26 29.22
CA LEU A 606 -19.53 9.66 28.23
C LEU A 606 -18.91 9.95 26.85
N ARG A 607 -17.67 10.48 26.79
CA ARG A 607 -16.91 10.65 25.55
C ARG A 607 -16.67 9.33 24.80
N MET A 608 -16.59 8.19 25.49
CA MET A 608 -16.45 6.87 24.88
C MET A 608 -17.77 6.28 24.36
N LEU A 609 -18.91 6.91 24.64
CA LEU A 609 -20.24 6.35 24.41
C LEU A 609 -21.05 7.23 23.46
N LYS A 610 -21.71 6.60 22.48
CA LYS A 610 -22.64 7.31 21.59
C LYS A 610 -23.88 7.76 22.38
N PRO A 611 -24.32 9.03 22.24
CA PRO A 611 -25.57 9.51 22.79
C PRO A 611 -26.74 8.61 22.36
N GLY A 612 -27.63 8.27 23.30
CA GLY A 612 -28.76 7.36 23.08
C GLY A 612 -28.50 5.87 23.37
N ASN A 613 -27.28 5.47 23.75
CA ASN A 613 -27.03 4.15 24.32
C ASN A 613 -27.59 4.06 25.77
N SER A 614 -28.19 2.93 26.17
CA SER A 614 -28.67 2.73 27.55
C SER A 614 -27.55 2.79 28.60
N MET A 615 -26.29 2.53 28.21
CA MET A 615 -25.14 2.78 29.09
C MET A 615 -24.80 4.27 29.22
N TYR A 616 -25.03 5.07 28.17
CA TYR A 616 -24.83 6.52 28.21
C TYR A 616 -25.83 7.16 29.19
N THR A 617 -27.11 6.81 29.09
CA THR A 617 -28.16 7.34 29.99
C THR A 617 -27.92 6.90 31.45
N LEU A 618 -27.58 5.63 31.68
CA LEU A 618 -27.28 5.12 33.02
C LEU A 618 -26.07 5.81 33.67
N ILE A 619 -25.05 6.17 32.89
CA ILE A 619 -23.89 6.91 33.38
C ILE A 619 -24.26 8.38 33.63
N SER A 620 -24.97 9.05 32.72
CA SER A 620 -25.37 10.45 32.90
C SER A 620 -26.34 10.65 34.07
N GLU A 621 -27.24 9.69 34.34
CA GLU A 621 -28.17 9.75 35.48
C GLU A 621 -27.47 9.48 36.81
N ALA A 622 -26.51 8.55 36.86
CA ALA A 622 -25.80 8.18 38.08
C ALA A 622 -24.67 9.16 38.46
N LEU A 623 -24.09 9.85 37.48
CA LEU A 623 -22.99 10.80 37.65
C LEU A 623 -23.41 12.27 37.41
N ASP A 624 -24.70 12.60 37.55
CA ASP A 624 -25.19 13.98 37.48
C ASP A 624 -24.51 14.86 38.54
N PRO A 625 -23.73 15.89 38.15
CA PRO A 625 -23.01 16.73 39.11
C PRO A 625 -23.94 17.48 40.05
N GLU A 626 -25.14 17.88 39.62
CA GLU A 626 -26.09 18.56 40.51
C GLU A 626 -26.67 17.60 41.57
N SER A 627 -27.03 16.37 41.18
CA SER A 627 -27.49 15.33 42.10
C SER A 627 -26.41 14.98 43.12
N ILE A 628 -25.16 14.82 42.68
CA ILE A 628 -24.03 14.56 43.57
C ILE A 628 -23.80 15.75 44.51
N GLN A 629 -23.82 16.98 44.01
CA GLN A 629 -23.67 18.18 44.84
C GLN A 629 -24.76 18.27 45.93
N ARG A 630 -26.03 18.01 45.57
CA ARG A 630 -27.16 17.96 46.49
C ARG A 630 -27.00 16.85 47.55
N GLN A 631 -26.55 15.66 47.14
CA GLN A 631 -26.29 14.54 48.05
C GLN A 631 -25.11 14.79 49.00
N CYS A 632 -24.05 15.45 48.54
CA CYS A 632 -22.91 15.84 49.37
C CYS A 632 -23.28 16.94 50.37
N GLN A 633 -24.04 17.96 49.96
CA GLN A 633 -24.54 19.01 50.87
C GLN A 633 -25.47 18.46 51.96
N ALA A 634 -26.29 17.45 51.62
CA ALA A 634 -27.15 16.75 52.58
C ALA A 634 -26.40 15.71 53.46
N GLY A 635 -25.13 15.41 53.16
CA GLY A 635 -24.36 14.38 53.86
C GLY A 635 -24.78 12.93 53.57
N VAL A 636 -25.53 12.69 52.49
CA VAL A 636 -26.13 11.38 52.15
C VAL A 636 -25.33 10.61 51.08
N PHE A 637 -24.34 11.25 50.43
CA PHE A 637 -23.55 10.63 49.36
C PHE A 637 -22.75 9.40 49.84
N SER A 638 -22.95 8.25 49.19
CA SER A 638 -22.31 6.97 49.55
C SER A 638 -21.11 6.67 48.66
N TYR A 639 -19.89 6.91 49.17
CA TYR A 639 -18.65 6.52 48.49
C TYR A 639 -18.54 5.01 48.19
N PRO A 640 -18.92 4.08 49.10
CA PRO A 640 -18.95 2.65 48.77
C PRO A 640 -19.95 2.32 47.65
N GLY A 641 -21.13 2.96 47.65
CA GLY A 641 -22.11 2.82 46.58
C GLY A 641 -21.59 3.30 45.22
N PHE A 642 -20.87 4.43 45.21
CA PHE A 642 -20.19 4.96 44.03
C PHE A 642 -19.13 3.99 43.49
N PHE A 643 -18.20 3.51 44.32
CA PHE A 643 -17.15 2.60 43.86
C PHE A 643 -17.71 1.26 43.36
N LYS A 644 -18.78 0.74 43.99
CA LYS A 644 -19.49 -0.46 43.54
C LYS A 644 -20.21 -0.25 42.19
N PHE A 645 -20.81 0.91 41.97
CA PHE A 645 -21.37 1.27 40.67
C PHE A 645 -20.27 1.29 39.60
N MET A 646 -19.14 1.92 39.88
CA MET A 646 -18.00 2.00 38.96
C MET A 646 -17.39 0.64 38.66
N ALA A 647 -17.22 -0.23 39.66
CA ALA A 647 -16.80 -1.62 39.48
C ALA A 647 -17.75 -2.43 38.58
N GLY A 648 -19.06 -2.12 38.61
CA GLY A 648 -20.06 -2.69 37.71
C GLY A 648 -20.11 -2.07 36.30
N VAL A 649 -19.44 -0.94 36.07
CA VAL A 649 -19.43 -0.20 34.78
C VAL A 649 -18.13 -0.42 34.00
N LEU A 650 -16.96 -0.28 34.63
CA LEU A 650 -15.65 -0.36 33.97
C LEU A 650 -15.48 -1.68 33.15
N PRO A 651 -15.82 -2.88 33.67
CA PRO A 651 -15.65 -4.14 32.91
C PRO A 651 -16.59 -4.29 31.70
N LYS A 652 -17.55 -3.37 31.51
CA LYS A 652 -18.43 -3.35 30.33
C LYS A 652 -17.94 -2.39 29.24
N LEU A 653 -16.95 -1.55 29.54
CA LEU A 653 -16.40 -0.53 28.65
C LEU A 653 -14.96 -0.85 28.22
N CYS A 654 -14.31 -1.85 28.81
CA CYS A 654 -12.94 -2.21 28.51
C CYS A 654 -12.78 -3.11 27.27
N ALA A 655 -11.62 -3.02 26.62
CA ALA A 655 -11.24 -3.90 25.54
C ALA A 655 -10.84 -5.29 26.06
N PRO A 656 -11.06 -6.39 25.30
CA PRO A 656 -10.84 -7.76 25.76
C PRO A 656 -9.43 -8.10 26.24
N PHE A 657 -8.42 -7.29 25.90
CA PHE A 657 -7.04 -7.49 26.35
C PHE A 657 -6.74 -6.86 27.73
N ARG A 658 -7.44 -5.79 28.13
CA ARG A 658 -7.34 -5.18 29.48
C ARG A 658 -8.36 -5.72 30.48
N ASP A 659 -9.22 -6.63 30.01
CA ASP A 659 -10.31 -7.26 30.77
C ASP A 659 -9.83 -7.88 32.10
N ALA A 660 -8.57 -8.35 32.16
CA ALA A 660 -7.95 -8.87 33.38
C ALA A 660 -7.54 -7.75 34.36
N GLU A 661 -6.88 -6.69 33.88
CA GLU A 661 -6.43 -5.53 34.67
C GLU A 661 -7.64 -4.80 35.29
N ILE A 662 -8.69 -4.59 34.49
CA ILE A 662 -9.91 -3.91 34.93
C ILE A 662 -10.72 -4.75 35.91
N LYS A 663 -10.65 -6.09 35.86
CA LYS A 663 -11.25 -6.96 36.88
C LYS A 663 -10.51 -6.90 38.21
N VAL A 664 -9.18 -6.79 38.20
CA VAL A 664 -8.40 -6.54 39.43
C VAL A 664 -8.78 -5.18 40.02
N LEU A 665 -8.82 -4.13 39.20
CA LEU A 665 -9.27 -2.80 39.64
C LEU A 665 -10.70 -2.82 40.20
N ALA A 666 -11.65 -3.48 39.52
CA ALA A 666 -13.04 -3.60 40.00
C ALA A 666 -13.11 -4.34 41.35
N ALA A 667 -12.33 -5.42 41.53
CA ALA A 667 -12.26 -6.14 42.80
C ALA A 667 -11.62 -5.30 43.92
N GLU A 668 -10.59 -4.48 43.62
CA GLU A 668 -10.00 -3.54 44.60
C GLU A 668 -10.97 -2.41 44.98
N LEU A 669 -11.81 -1.95 44.05
CA LEU A 669 -12.87 -0.98 44.33
C LEU A 669 -13.96 -1.58 45.21
N GLU A 670 -14.42 -2.81 44.93
CA GLU A 670 -15.42 -3.55 45.72
C GLU A 670 -14.89 -4.08 47.07
N ALA A 671 -13.58 -4.23 47.25
CA ALA A 671 -12.99 -4.76 48.47
C ALA A 671 -13.30 -3.86 49.70
N GLU A 672 -14.14 -4.38 50.60
CA GLU A 672 -14.31 -3.90 51.97
C GLU A 672 -13.14 -4.44 52.81
N GLY A 673 -12.11 -3.62 53.05
CA GLY A 673 -10.95 -4.00 53.83
C GLY A 673 -10.38 -2.84 54.63
N ASP A 674 -10.48 -2.93 55.97
CA ASP A 674 -9.77 -2.29 57.09
C ASP A 674 -9.38 -0.80 57.04
N GLY A 675 -9.77 -0.06 56.00
CA GLY A 675 -9.43 1.34 55.76
C GLY A 675 -10.65 2.20 55.52
N GLU A 676 -11.59 2.26 56.48
CA GLU A 676 -12.70 3.24 56.49
C GLU A 676 -12.23 4.71 56.72
N GLY A 677 -10.93 4.96 56.57
CA GLY A 677 -10.34 6.29 56.61
C GLY A 677 -10.39 7.01 55.25
N LEU A 678 -10.33 8.34 55.31
CA LEU A 678 -10.29 9.24 54.16
C LEU A 678 -9.25 8.83 53.10
N GLU A 679 -8.05 8.45 53.55
CA GLU A 679 -6.91 8.05 52.73
C GLU A 679 -7.21 6.85 51.83
N GLY A 680 -7.91 5.82 52.34
CA GLY A 680 -8.29 4.63 51.57
C GLY A 680 -9.31 4.92 50.46
N MET A 681 -10.22 5.88 50.68
CA MET A 681 -11.16 6.32 49.65
C MET A 681 -10.47 7.14 48.56
N ILE A 682 -9.51 7.99 48.93
CA ILE A 682 -8.74 8.80 47.99
C ILE A 682 -7.82 7.92 47.12
N GLU A 683 -7.18 6.88 47.68
CA GLU A 683 -6.39 5.92 46.90
C GLU A 683 -7.26 5.09 45.93
N LYS A 684 -8.47 4.69 46.34
CA LYS A 684 -9.46 4.07 45.42
C LYS A 684 -9.83 5.03 44.27
N LEU A 685 -10.01 6.32 44.55
CA LEU A 685 -10.28 7.33 43.53
C LEU A 685 -9.09 7.55 42.58
N PHE A 686 -7.86 7.61 43.10
CA PHE A 686 -6.63 7.69 42.32
C PHE A 686 -6.53 6.56 41.29
N LYS A 687 -6.69 5.31 41.76
CA LYS A 687 -6.70 4.12 40.90
C LYS A 687 -7.83 4.16 39.87
N LEU A 688 -9.01 4.65 40.26
CA LEU A 688 -10.15 4.81 39.37
C LEU A 688 -9.89 5.83 38.25
N MET A 689 -9.38 7.02 38.56
CA MET A 689 -9.05 8.05 37.55
C MET A 689 -8.01 7.52 36.55
N ARG A 690 -6.95 6.86 37.04
CA ARG A 690 -5.95 6.20 36.19
C ARG A 690 -6.58 5.09 35.30
N GLY A 691 -7.52 4.32 35.84
CA GLY A 691 -8.25 3.30 35.08
C GLY A 691 -9.10 3.89 33.96
N VAL A 692 -9.87 4.95 34.25
CA VAL A 692 -10.71 5.66 33.25
C VAL A 692 -9.86 6.28 32.14
N ASP A 693 -8.69 6.85 32.48
CA ASP A 693 -7.73 7.36 31.50
C ASP A 693 -7.21 6.28 30.55
N LEU A 694 -6.93 5.09 31.08
CA LEU A 694 -6.43 3.95 30.31
C LEU A 694 -7.50 3.44 29.33
N LEU A 695 -8.76 3.41 29.76
CA LEU A 695 -9.92 3.10 28.91
C LEU A 695 -10.15 4.19 27.85
N SER A 696 -10.00 5.46 28.21
CA SER A 696 -10.08 6.57 27.24
C SER A 696 -9.02 6.43 26.15
N LEU A 697 -7.80 6.01 26.51
CA LEU A 697 -6.71 5.76 25.56
C LEU A 697 -6.97 4.54 24.66
N ASP A 698 -7.57 3.48 25.20
CA ASP A 698 -8.05 2.33 24.39
C ASP A 698 -9.08 2.77 23.37
N TYR A 699 -10.05 3.58 23.81
CA TYR A 699 -11.13 4.04 22.95
C TYR A 699 -10.61 4.94 21.82
N THR A 700 -9.71 5.88 22.11
CA THR A 700 -9.07 6.70 21.07
C THR A 700 -8.26 5.84 20.11
N ASN A 701 -7.48 4.87 20.61
CA ASN A 701 -6.74 3.95 19.75
C ASN A 701 -7.68 3.08 18.88
N PHE A 702 -8.80 2.60 19.42
CA PHE A 702 -9.81 1.88 18.66
C PHE A 702 -10.45 2.75 17.56
N MET A 703 -10.79 4.00 17.86
CA MET A 703 -11.30 4.95 16.86
C MET A 703 -10.28 5.22 15.75
N VAL A 704 -9.01 5.44 16.12
CA VAL A 704 -7.90 5.63 15.17
C VAL A 704 -7.74 4.41 14.27
N MET A 705 -7.72 3.20 14.82
CA MET A 705 -7.63 1.96 14.04
C MET A 705 -8.83 1.75 13.10
N ASN A 706 -10.03 2.15 13.53
CA ASN A 706 -11.23 2.07 12.68
C ASN A 706 -11.21 3.12 11.53
N ALA A 707 -10.59 4.29 11.75
CA ALA A 707 -10.42 5.32 10.72
C ALA A 707 -9.20 5.07 9.80
N ALA A 708 -8.20 4.35 10.29
CA ALA A 708 -6.90 4.16 9.63
C ALA A 708 -6.97 3.74 8.14
N PRO A 709 -7.85 2.83 7.68
CA PRO A 709 -7.92 2.47 6.25
C PRO A 709 -8.24 3.65 5.34
N THR A 710 -9.08 4.59 5.80
CA THR A 710 -9.44 5.80 5.05
C THR A 710 -8.33 6.84 5.14
N LEU A 711 -7.80 7.06 6.35
CA LEU A 711 -6.73 8.02 6.60
C LEU A 711 -5.45 7.69 5.81
N VAL A 712 -5.07 6.41 5.74
CA VAL A 712 -3.89 5.95 4.98
C VAL A 712 -4.08 6.09 3.47
N LEU A 713 -5.31 5.94 2.96
CA LEU A 713 -5.61 6.15 1.54
C LEU A 713 -5.50 7.63 1.15
N GLU A 714 -5.97 8.54 2.01
CA GLU A 714 -5.94 9.98 1.75
C GLU A 714 -4.62 10.66 2.15
N ALA A 715 -3.78 10.03 2.98
CA ALA A 715 -2.57 10.64 3.56
C ALA A 715 -1.66 11.36 2.54
N PRO A 716 -1.31 10.80 1.37
CA PRO A 716 -0.46 11.51 0.40
C PRO A 716 -1.11 12.78 -0.17
N GLY A 717 -2.43 12.78 -0.32
CA GLY A 717 -3.20 13.94 -0.80
C GLY A 717 -3.43 14.98 0.30
N TYR A 718 -3.62 14.53 1.54
CA TYR A 718 -3.72 15.41 2.71
C TYR A 718 -2.39 16.12 2.98
N GLU A 719 -1.29 15.38 3.04
CA GLU A 719 0.05 15.93 3.27
C GLU A 719 0.42 16.94 2.19
N ARG A 720 0.17 16.62 0.91
CA ARG A 720 0.42 17.56 -0.20
C ARG A 720 -0.36 18.87 -0.06
N ARG A 721 -1.62 18.85 0.38
CA ARG A 721 -2.42 20.07 0.59
C ARG A 721 -1.90 20.88 1.78
N MET A 722 -1.53 20.22 2.88
CA MET A 722 -0.98 20.90 4.05
C MET A 722 0.39 21.52 3.76
N PHE A 723 1.31 20.77 3.14
CA PHE A 723 2.62 21.26 2.76
C PHE A 723 2.55 22.41 1.73
N ALA A 724 1.61 22.35 0.79
CA ALA A 724 1.36 23.47 -0.14
C ALA A 724 0.92 24.75 0.61
N LYS A 725 -0.02 24.63 1.58
CA LYS A 725 -0.46 25.75 2.42
C LYS A 725 0.68 26.34 3.27
N ASP A 726 1.57 25.50 3.80
CA ASP A 726 2.73 25.94 4.58
C ASP A 726 3.77 26.67 3.71
N LEU A 727 3.91 26.27 2.45
CA LEU A 727 4.76 26.91 1.45
C LEU A 727 4.16 28.25 0.97
N GLU A 728 2.85 28.32 0.74
CA GLU A 728 2.11 29.53 0.36
C GLU A 728 2.10 30.60 1.47
N SER A 729 2.00 30.17 2.73
CA SER A 729 2.08 31.06 3.91
C SER A 729 3.52 31.44 4.29
N GLY A 730 4.53 30.84 3.67
CA GLY A 730 5.94 31.07 3.97
C GLY A 730 6.41 30.51 5.31
N ALA A 731 5.61 29.66 5.96
CA ALA A 731 5.99 28.95 7.18
C ALA A 731 7.09 27.90 6.92
N VAL A 732 7.17 27.40 5.69
CA VAL A 732 8.17 26.41 5.24
C VAL A 732 8.79 26.88 3.92
N THR A 733 10.11 26.71 3.78
CA THR A 733 10.84 26.95 2.52
C THR A 733 11.30 25.62 1.90
N LEU A 734 11.97 25.64 0.74
CA LEU A 734 12.52 24.44 0.09
C LEU A 734 14.06 24.47 -0.02
N GLU A 735 14.71 25.35 0.73
CA GLU A 735 16.15 25.61 0.59
C GLU A 735 17.00 24.43 1.07
N ARG A 736 16.65 23.84 2.23
CA ARG A 736 17.42 22.70 2.77
C ARG A 736 17.16 21.44 1.97
N THR A 737 15.91 21.21 1.56
CA THR A 737 15.53 20.15 0.62
C THR A 737 16.33 20.26 -0.69
N ARG A 738 16.46 21.46 -1.26
CA ARG A 738 17.26 21.69 -2.48
C ARG A 738 18.74 21.37 -2.26
N GLU A 739 19.34 21.85 -1.18
CA GLU A 739 20.77 21.64 -0.91
C GLU A 739 21.09 20.17 -0.58
N TRP A 740 20.22 19.49 0.17
CA TRP A 740 20.31 18.06 0.49
C TRP A 740 20.29 17.18 -0.77
N LEU A 741 19.39 17.48 -1.72
CA LEU A 741 19.36 16.83 -3.03
C LEU A 741 20.60 17.20 -3.88
N ARG A 742 21.00 18.48 -3.90
CA ARG A 742 22.16 18.97 -4.67
C ARG A 742 23.47 18.30 -4.24
N THR A 743 23.72 18.23 -2.94
CA THR A 743 24.90 17.54 -2.36
C THR A 743 24.90 16.05 -2.74
N SER A 744 23.74 15.40 -2.70
CA SER A 744 23.60 13.99 -3.04
C SER A 744 23.77 13.70 -4.53
N TYR A 745 23.18 14.53 -5.40
CA TYR A 745 23.36 14.46 -6.85
C TYR A 745 24.82 14.69 -7.25
N SER A 746 25.46 15.73 -6.69
CA SER A 746 26.88 16.04 -6.96
C SER A 746 27.80 14.88 -6.58
N THR A 747 27.52 14.21 -5.46
CA THR A 747 28.28 13.03 -5.02
C THR A 747 28.12 11.85 -5.99
N LEU A 748 26.88 11.57 -6.43
CA LEU A 748 26.60 10.48 -7.37
C LEU A 748 27.12 10.77 -8.79
N SER A 749 27.05 12.03 -9.25
CA SER A 749 27.64 12.46 -10.52
C SER A 749 29.15 12.28 -10.49
N ALA A 750 29.83 12.77 -9.45
CA ALA A 750 31.29 12.58 -9.31
C ALA A 750 31.70 11.10 -9.16
N GLU A 751 30.79 10.21 -8.73
CA GLU A 751 31.01 8.76 -8.75
C GLU A 751 30.79 8.16 -10.15
N ALA A 752 29.84 8.68 -10.93
CA ALA A 752 29.64 8.32 -12.33
C ALA A 752 30.81 8.78 -13.22
N ASP A 753 31.24 10.04 -13.08
CA ASP A 753 32.41 10.61 -13.79
C ASP A 753 33.70 9.82 -13.50
N ARG A 754 33.83 9.18 -12.32
CA ARG A 754 34.95 8.28 -12.00
C ARG A 754 34.85 6.89 -12.64
N ARG A 755 33.65 6.44 -13.01
CA ARG A 755 33.42 5.16 -13.69
C ARG A 755 33.50 5.29 -15.21
N ASP A 756 33.31 6.50 -15.75
CA ASP A 756 33.44 6.84 -17.17
C ASP A 756 34.68 7.74 -17.43
N PRO A 757 35.90 7.18 -17.43
CA PRO A 757 37.12 7.93 -17.74
C PRO A 757 37.19 8.36 -19.22
N GLU A 758 36.35 7.81 -20.10
CA GLU A 758 36.27 8.17 -21.51
C GLU A 758 35.30 9.34 -21.79
N SER A 759 34.56 9.80 -20.76
CA SER A 759 33.61 10.92 -20.82
C SER A 759 32.51 10.76 -21.87
N VAL A 760 32.11 9.52 -22.14
CA VAL A 760 31.05 9.16 -23.11
C VAL A 760 29.66 9.60 -22.64
N ARG A 761 29.46 9.74 -21.32
CA ARG A 761 28.24 10.22 -20.66
C ARG A 761 26.98 9.51 -21.14
N ALA A 762 26.99 8.18 -21.06
CA ALA A 762 25.82 7.38 -21.42
C ALA A 762 24.59 7.79 -20.57
N PRO A 763 23.38 7.91 -21.15
CA PRO A 763 22.18 8.30 -20.39
C PRO A 763 21.83 7.37 -19.21
N ALA A 764 22.31 6.12 -19.23
CA ALA A 764 22.12 5.14 -18.17
C ALA A 764 23.00 5.38 -16.93
N ASP A 765 24.11 6.13 -17.05
CA ASP A 765 25.01 6.46 -15.94
C ASP A 765 24.57 7.70 -15.15
N ARG A 766 23.57 8.43 -15.68
CA ARG A 766 23.01 9.61 -15.00
C ARG A 766 22.22 9.20 -13.75
N PRO A 767 22.45 9.83 -12.58
CA PRO A 767 21.69 9.51 -11.37
C PRO A 767 20.18 9.78 -11.53
N THR A 768 19.35 8.75 -11.40
CA THR A 768 17.88 8.89 -11.34
C THR A 768 17.46 9.65 -10.08
N LEU A 769 16.34 10.40 -10.11
CA LEU A 769 15.78 11.07 -8.92
C LEU A 769 15.61 10.07 -7.76
N GLN A 770 15.10 8.87 -8.03
CA GLN A 770 14.91 7.83 -7.02
C GLN A 770 16.24 7.40 -6.36
N ARG A 771 17.31 7.24 -7.15
CA ARG A 771 18.64 6.90 -6.63
C ARG A 771 19.29 8.08 -5.88
N VAL A 772 19.10 9.32 -6.35
CA VAL A 772 19.53 10.54 -5.65
C VAL A 772 18.85 10.63 -4.29
N TYR A 773 17.52 10.50 -4.26
CA TYR A 773 16.72 10.52 -3.04
C TYR A 773 17.12 9.39 -2.08
N ALA A 774 17.23 8.14 -2.56
CA ALA A 774 17.62 7.01 -1.72
C ALA A 774 19.03 7.18 -1.11
N HIS A 775 19.97 7.74 -1.87
CA HIS A 775 21.30 8.11 -1.37
C HIS A 775 21.23 9.26 -0.34
N ALA A 776 20.43 10.29 -0.60
CA ALA A 776 20.23 11.43 0.29
C ALA A 776 19.60 11.02 1.64
N LEU A 777 18.56 10.18 1.61
CA LEU A 777 17.90 9.62 2.79
C LEU A 777 18.84 8.68 3.55
N CYS A 778 19.59 7.83 2.86
CA CYS A 778 20.59 6.97 3.52
C CYS A 778 21.67 7.81 4.23
N ASN A 779 22.13 8.91 3.62
CA ASN A 779 23.12 9.78 4.26
C ASN A 779 22.53 10.54 5.46
N LEU A 780 21.28 11.02 5.37
CA LEU A 780 20.62 11.71 6.48
C LEU A 780 20.38 10.77 7.68
N ALA A 781 19.90 9.54 7.40
CA ALA A 781 19.52 8.56 8.43
C ALA A 781 20.72 7.80 9.04
N VAL A 782 21.77 7.55 8.26
CA VAL A 782 22.92 6.71 8.64
C VAL A 782 24.19 7.57 8.77
N ASP A 783 24.06 8.81 9.27
CA ASP A 783 25.22 9.63 9.65
C ASP A 783 25.56 9.50 11.14
N VAL A 784 26.72 10.03 11.50
CA VAL A 784 27.26 10.13 12.85
C VAL A 784 26.85 11.48 13.48
N GLY A 785 26.46 11.48 14.76
CA GLY A 785 26.06 12.69 15.50
C GLY A 785 24.55 12.87 15.67
N GLU A 786 24.14 13.73 16.62
CA GLU A 786 22.73 14.10 16.78
C GLU A 786 22.21 14.79 15.51
N LEU A 787 20.97 14.48 15.12
CA LEU A 787 20.29 15.15 14.03
C LEU A 787 19.49 16.33 14.58
N HIS A 788 19.91 17.56 14.30
CA HIS A 788 19.15 18.77 14.68
C HIS A 788 18.06 19.09 13.65
N ALA A 789 16.96 19.71 14.09
CA ALA A 789 15.82 20.06 13.23
C ALA A 789 16.23 20.95 12.04
N GLU A 790 17.26 21.79 12.21
CA GLU A 790 17.84 22.65 11.16
C GLU A 790 18.48 21.85 10.03
N GLN A 791 19.00 20.65 10.28
CA GLN A 791 19.70 19.82 9.30
C GLN A 791 18.76 18.91 8.50
N VAL A 792 17.50 18.78 8.92
CA VAL A 792 16.50 17.94 8.24
C VAL A 792 15.88 18.71 7.06
N PRO A 793 15.75 18.09 5.87
CA PRO A 793 14.96 18.64 4.76
C PRO A 793 13.54 18.99 5.20
N GLU A 794 12.95 20.03 4.61
CA GLU A 794 11.64 20.52 5.06
C GLU A 794 10.51 19.48 4.91
N THR A 795 10.64 18.58 3.94
CA THR A 795 9.72 17.48 3.67
C THR A 795 9.78 16.34 4.71
N LEU A 796 10.92 16.19 5.41
CA LEU A 796 11.17 15.10 6.36
C LEU A 796 11.11 15.54 7.84
N GLN A 797 10.60 16.75 8.13
CA GLN A 797 10.54 17.27 9.50
C GLN A 797 9.74 16.38 10.46
N LEU A 798 8.64 15.77 9.98
CA LEU A 798 7.81 14.86 10.78
C LEU A 798 8.58 13.58 11.20
N ASP A 799 9.56 13.16 10.40
CA ASP A 799 10.39 11.97 10.66
C ASP A 799 11.64 12.22 11.51
N LEU A 800 11.88 13.46 11.99
CA LEU A 800 13.06 13.83 12.79
C LEU A 800 13.32 12.86 13.95
N HIS A 801 12.30 12.53 14.74
CA HIS A 801 12.44 11.59 15.88
C HIS A 801 12.83 10.19 15.42
N ARG A 802 12.19 9.69 14.35
CA ARG A 802 12.45 8.37 13.75
C ARG A 802 13.87 8.27 13.20
N LEU A 803 14.34 9.31 12.50
CA LEU A 803 15.69 9.41 11.97
C LEU A 803 16.74 9.45 13.11
N ARG A 804 16.45 10.14 14.22
CA ARG A 804 17.28 10.09 15.45
C ARG A 804 17.35 8.67 16.02
N SER A 805 16.23 7.96 16.14
CA SER A 805 16.22 6.56 16.60
C SER A 805 17.08 5.66 15.70
N VAL A 806 16.99 5.81 14.37
CA VAL A 806 17.82 5.07 13.41
C VAL A 806 19.31 5.36 13.63
N ARG A 807 19.72 6.62 13.82
CA ARG A 807 21.14 6.95 14.13
C ARG A 807 21.63 6.27 15.41
N VAL A 808 20.83 6.27 16.48
CA VAL A 808 21.17 5.59 17.74
C VAL A 808 21.31 4.08 17.54
N GLU A 809 20.42 3.44 16.78
CA GLU A 809 20.54 2.02 16.44
C GLU A 809 21.77 1.72 15.59
N VAL A 810 22.09 2.56 14.60
CA VAL A 810 23.29 2.43 13.76
C VAL A 810 24.56 2.49 14.60
N VAL A 811 24.68 3.47 15.51
CA VAL A 811 25.82 3.56 16.45
C VAL A 811 25.90 2.31 17.33
N ARG A 812 24.76 1.84 17.86
CA ARG A 812 24.68 0.60 18.68
C ARG A 812 25.16 -0.63 17.93
N ILE A 813 24.71 -0.83 16.68
CA ILE A 813 25.14 -1.93 15.81
C ILE A 813 26.66 -1.86 15.59
N ILE A 814 27.21 -0.68 15.29
CA ILE A 814 28.64 -0.50 14.99
C ILE A 814 29.50 -0.78 16.22
N VAL A 815 29.13 -0.26 17.39
CA VAL A 815 29.88 -0.47 18.64
C VAL A 815 29.89 -1.95 19.02
N ILE A 816 28.73 -2.63 19.03
CA ILE A 816 28.69 -4.06 19.38
C ILE A 816 29.46 -4.89 18.34
N SER A 817 29.31 -4.58 17.05
CA SER A 817 30.05 -5.27 15.98
C SER A 817 31.56 -5.09 16.13
N ALA A 818 32.04 -3.90 16.50
CA ALA A 818 33.46 -3.65 16.75
C ALA A 818 33.99 -4.44 17.96
N ILE A 819 33.21 -4.50 19.05
CA ILE A 819 33.54 -5.30 20.25
C ILE A 819 33.66 -6.79 19.89
N LEU A 820 32.64 -7.33 19.21
CA LEU A 820 32.60 -8.74 18.80
C LEU A 820 33.70 -9.08 17.79
N LEU A 821 33.94 -8.22 16.79
CA LEU A 821 34.99 -8.42 15.79
C LEU A 821 36.39 -8.38 16.43
N ASN A 822 36.65 -7.42 17.32
CA ASN A 822 37.92 -7.34 18.03
C ASN A 822 38.13 -8.55 18.96
N ALA A 823 37.09 -8.97 19.71
CA ALA A 823 37.16 -10.17 20.55
C ALA A 823 37.40 -11.45 19.71
N LYS A 824 36.72 -11.62 18.56
CA LYS A 824 36.94 -12.73 17.62
C LYS A 824 38.39 -12.76 17.13
N ASN A 825 38.92 -11.61 16.69
CA ASN A 825 40.29 -11.48 16.19
C ASN A 825 41.34 -11.79 17.27
N LEU A 826 41.19 -11.22 18.48
CA LEU A 826 42.10 -11.45 19.60
C LEU A 826 42.09 -12.91 20.08
N LEU A 827 40.94 -13.61 19.96
CA LEU A 827 40.80 -15.02 20.29
C LEU A 827 41.02 -15.98 19.10
N ARG A 828 41.50 -15.45 17.96
CA ARG A 828 41.77 -16.19 16.71
C ARG A 828 40.59 -17.07 16.25
N ARG A 829 39.36 -16.62 16.48
CA ARG A 829 38.13 -17.29 16.01
C ARG A 829 37.74 -16.78 14.64
N ASP A 830 36.95 -17.56 13.91
CA ASP A 830 36.42 -17.11 12.62
C ASP A 830 35.52 -15.87 12.82
N SER A 831 35.87 -14.78 12.14
CA SER A 831 35.08 -13.55 12.04
C SER A 831 33.61 -13.79 11.63
N ARG A 832 33.35 -14.83 10.82
CA ARG A 832 32.01 -15.20 10.33
C ARG A 832 31.20 -16.02 11.33
N SER A 833 31.80 -16.49 12.43
CA SER A 833 31.07 -17.18 13.50
C SER A 833 30.07 -16.22 14.18
N GLN A 834 28.84 -16.66 14.40
CA GLN A 834 27.74 -15.82 14.91
C GLN A 834 27.63 -15.93 16.44
N TRP A 835 27.98 -14.87 17.17
CA TRP A 835 27.92 -14.79 18.64
C TRP A 835 26.60 -14.14 19.09
N LYS A 836 25.48 -14.79 18.74
CA LYS A 836 24.12 -14.22 18.93
C LYS A 836 23.74 -13.98 20.39
N SER A 837 24.17 -14.86 21.29
CA SER A 837 23.93 -14.76 22.73
C SER A 837 24.61 -13.54 23.34
N GLU A 838 25.85 -13.30 22.94
CA GLU A 838 26.72 -12.21 23.36
C GLU A 838 26.22 -10.89 22.77
N ALA A 839 25.89 -10.88 21.47
CA ALA A 839 25.26 -9.73 20.80
C ALA A 839 23.93 -9.34 21.45
N GLY A 840 23.07 -10.30 21.80
CA GLY A 840 21.79 -10.05 22.48
C GLY A 840 21.97 -9.44 23.88
N ARG A 841 22.92 -9.94 24.68
CA ARG A 841 23.24 -9.38 26.01
C ARG A 841 23.84 -7.97 25.91
N LEU A 842 24.74 -7.74 24.96
CA LEU A 842 25.32 -6.42 24.71
C LEU A 842 24.26 -5.43 24.17
N TRP A 843 23.32 -5.90 23.35
CA TRP A 843 22.19 -5.09 22.89
C TRP A 843 21.31 -4.65 24.05
N GLN A 844 20.93 -5.57 24.95
CA GLN A 844 20.12 -5.25 26.12
C GLN A 844 20.80 -4.22 27.02
N LEU A 845 22.09 -4.42 27.35
CA LEU A 845 22.89 -3.49 28.14
C LEU A 845 22.89 -2.07 27.53
N LEU A 846 23.06 -1.97 26.20
CA LEU A 846 23.10 -0.71 25.46
C LEU A 846 21.72 -0.15 25.09
N SER A 847 20.62 -0.86 25.35
CA SER A 847 19.26 -0.33 25.29
C SER A 847 18.78 0.23 26.63
N GLU A 848 19.34 -0.26 27.74
CA GLU A 848 18.98 0.18 29.10
C GLU A 848 19.92 1.26 29.65
N GLN A 849 21.17 1.33 29.17
CA GLN A 849 22.19 2.27 29.67
C GLN A 849 22.83 3.09 28.56
N GLU A 850 23.04 4.38 28.81
CA GLU A 850 23.81 5.26 27.91
C GLU A 850 25.30 4.90 27.83
N TYR A 851 25.96 5.41 26.78
CA TYR A 851 27.41 5.42 26.67
C TYR A 851 28.00 6.39 27.71
N ASP A 852 28.55 5.84 28.80
CA ASP A 852 29.30 6.64 29.75
C ASP A 852 30.61 7.14 29.13
N GLY A 853 30.90 8.43 29.36
CA GLY A 853 32.04 9.16 28.80
C GLY A 853 33.08 9.57 29.84
N SER A 854 32.94 9.11 31.09
CA SER A 854 33.72 9.49 32.27
C SER A 854 35.22 9.13 32.26
N THR A 855 35.76 8.61 31.15
CA THR A 855 37.18 8.22 31.04
C THR A 855 37.96 9.13 30.08
N SER A 856 38.63 10.13 30.65
CA SER A 856 39.64 10.95 29.98
C SER A 856 40.70 10.07 29.27
N ALA A 857 41.17 10.52 28.10
CA ALA A 857 42.19 9.78 27.33
C ALA A 857 43.56 9.72 28.02
N ASP A 858 43.82 10.63 28.97
CA ASP A 858 44.91 10.56 29.93
C ASP A 858 44.37 10.07 31.28
N GLY A 859 45.01 9.05 31.86
CA GLY A 859 44.56 8.34 33.06
C GLY A 859 44.72 9.10 34.38
N ALA A 860 44.15 10.30 34.47
CA ALA A 860 44.06 11.09 35.70
C ALA A 860 42.59 11.24 36.13
N PRO A 861 42.22 10.90 37.38
CA PRO A 861 40.84 11.03 37.85
C PRO A 861 40.46 12.52 37.98
N SER A 862 39.30 12.88 37.43
CA SER A 862 38.71 14.21 37.61
C SER A 862 38.13 14.34 39.01
N ALA A 863 38.59 15.32 39.78
CA ALA A 863 38.12 15.57 41.15
C ALA A 863 36.74 16.23 41.17
N ALA A 864 35.67 15.43 41.20
CA ALA A 864 34.32 15.87 41.57
C ALA A 864 33.49 14.69 42.10
N GLY A 865 33.23 14.67 43.41
CA GLY A 865 32.37 13.66 44.07
C GLY A 865 33.14 12.65 44.90
N GLU A 866 33.35 12.98 46.18
CA GLU A 866 33.78 12.03 47.21
C GLU A 866 32.56 11.20 47.65
N ASP A 867 32.26 10.11 46.94
CA ASP A 867 31.41 9.03 47.46
C ASP A 867 31.93 7.67 46.96
N GLU A 868 32.55 6.92 47.87
CA GLU A 868 33.44 5.80 47.56
C GLU A 868 32.68 4.48 47.38
N GLY A 869 31.94 4.38 46.27
CA GLY A 869 31.28 3.16 45.81
C GLY A 869 31.79 2.73 44.42
N ASP A 870 32.01 1.43 44.22
CA ASP A 870 32.56 0.85 42.98
C ASP A 870 31.56 0.94 41.80
N VAL A 871 31.45 2.12 41.17
CA VAL A 871 30.53 2.37 40.05
C VAL A 871 31.03 1.67 38.79
N VAL A 872 30.62 0.41 38.61
CA VAL A 872 30.94 -0.39 37.42
C VAL A 872 30.40 0.27 36.15
N THR A 873 31.30 0.83 35.34
CA THR A 873 30.95 1.53 34.09
C THR A 873 30.29 0.61 33.06
N THR A 874 29.50 1.18 32.13
CA THR A 874 28.83 0.40 31.06
C THR A 874 29.83 -0.37 30.19
N ALA A 875 31.01 0.21 29.95
CA ALA A 875 32.11 -0.45 29.25
C ALA A 875 32.65 -1.67 30.01
N GLN A 876 32.76 -1.58 31.34
CA GLN A 876 33.19 -2.69 32.19
C GLN A 876 32.16 -3.83 32.19
N LYS A 877 30.86 -3.53 32.28
CA LYS A 877 29.78 -4.51 32.15
C LYS A 877 29.82 -5.23 30.79
N ALA A 878 30.05 -4.48 29.71
CA ALA A 878 30.20 -5.03 28.37
C ALA A 878 31.41 -5.98 28.25
N PHE A 879 32.53 -5.64 28.90
CA PHE A 879 33.69 -6.53 29.00
C PHE A 879 33.37 -7.82 29.76
N THR A 880 32.70 -7.74 30.92
CA THR A 880 32.29 -8.91 31.72
C THR A 880 31.37 -9.87 30.96
N ILE A 881 30.51 -9.38 30.06
CA ILE A 881 29.69 -10.23 29.18
C ILE A 881 30.56 -11.10 28.26
N ILE A 882 31.65 -10.56 27.71
CA ILE A 882 32.59 -11.32 26.85
C ILE A 882 33.50 -12.24 27.68
N GLU A 883 33.95 -11.78 28.85
CA GLU A 883 34.78 -12.57 29.77
C GLU A 883 34.05 -13.80 30.32
N THR A 884 32.77 -13.67 30.67
CA THR A 884 31.95 -14.80 31.13
C THR A 884 31.59 -15.78 30.02
N ALA A 885 31.52 -15.32 28.76
CA ALA A 885 31.31 -16.20 27.61
C ALA A 885 32.58 -16.98 27.22
N HIS A 886 33.77 -16.40 27.41
CA HIS A 886 35.00 -16.92 26.83
C HIS A 886 36.22 -16.84 27.75
N ASN A 887 36.90 -17.97 27.94
CA ASN A 887 38.21 -18.02 28.60
C ASN A 887 39.26 -17.26 27.75
N MET A 888 39.95 -16.30 28.37
CA MET A 888 40.97 -15.45 27.73
C MET A 888 42.24 -15.33 28.59
N PRO A 889 43.45 -15.27 28.01
CA PRO A 889 44.68 -14.94 28.73
C PRO A 889 44.64 -13.54 29.38
N PRO A 890 45.36 -13.29 30.49
CA PRO A 890 45.31 -12.01 31.20
C PRO A 890 45.75 -10.81 30.35
N ALA A 891 46.76 -10.97 29.48
CA ALA A 891 47.18 -9.93 28.53
C ALA A 891 46.07 -9.60 27.51
N THR A 892 45.32 -10.61 27.05
CA THR A 892 44.19 -10.43 26.13
C THR A 892 43.02 -9.72 26.81
N LYS A 893 42.77 -10.02 28.10
CA LYS A 893 41.76 -9.34 28.92
C LYS A 893 42.01 -7.83 29.00
N GLN A 894 43.22 -7.43 29.41
CA GLN A 894 43.60 -6.01 29.53
C GLN A 894 43.50 -5.26 28.20
N LEU A 895 43.99 -5.87 27.10
CA LEU A 895 43.92 -5.27 25.76
C LEU A 895 42.47 -5.12 25.27
N LEU A 896 41.62 -6.12 25.49
CA LEU A 896 40.21 -6.05 25.11
C LEU A 896 39.46 -5.02 25.94
N GLN A 897 39.65 -5.01 27.27
CA GLN A 897 39.05 -4.04 28.19
C GLN A 897 39.38 -2.59 27.79
N GLY A 898 40.66 -2.27 27.56
CA GLY A 898 41.08 -0.94 27.09
C GLY A 898 40.57 -0.58 25.70
N THR A 899 40.35 -1.56 24.82
CA THR A 899 39.75 -1.31 23.48
C THR A 899 38.24 -1.07 23.58
N ILE A 900 37.53 -1.82 24.43
CA ILE A 900 36.10 -1.60 24.70
C ILE A 900 35.89 -0.21 25.31
N ALA A 901 36.69 0.18 26.31
CA ALA A 901 36.63 1.52 26.90
C ALA A 901 36.79 2.63 25.84
N ARG A 902 37.77 2.48 24.91
CA ARG A 902 37.96 3.43 23.80
C ARG A 902 36.74 3.49 22.87
N PHE A 903 36.16 2.34 22.50
CA PHE A 903 34.96 2.32 21.66
C PHE A 903 33.76 2.99 22.34
N PHE A 904 33.58 2.81 23.65
CA PHE A 904 32.53 3.46 24.43
C PHE A 904 32.75 4.97 24.54
N ALA A 905 33.96 5.45 24.85
CA ALA A 905 34.27 6.88 24.91
C ALA A 905 34.10 7.58 23.55
N GLN A 906 34.44 6.89 22.46
CA GLN A 906 34.23 7.38 21.10
C GLN A 906 32.74 7.35 20.69
N ALA A 907 31.95 6.40 21.20
CA ALA A 907 30.50 6.38 21.00
C ALA A 907 29.80 7.48 21.83
N ALA A 908 30.26 7.73 23.05
CA ALA A 908 29.77 8.80 23.92
C ALA A 908 30.00 10.18 23.29
N SER A 909 31.23 10.47 22.83
CA SER A 909 31.55 11.73 22.14
C SER A 909 30.89 11.90 20.76
N VAL A 910 30.46 10.81 20.13
CA VAL A 910 29.61 10.83 18.92
C VAL A 910 28.14 11.07 19.26
N SER A 911 27.66 10.61 20.41
CA SER A 911 26.26 10.68 20.82
C SER A 911 25.93 11.93 21.65
N ARG A 912 26.95 12.57 22.24
CA ARG A 912 26.85 13.80 23.03
C ARG A 912 27.60 14.92 22.33
N THR A 913 26.87 15.92 21.84
CA THR A 913 27.40 17.20 21.39
C THR A 913 26.80 18.31 22.23
N ASP A 914 27.62 18.95 23.06
CA ASP A 914 27.17 19.98 24.00
C ASP A 914 26.45 21.14 23.31
N THR A 915 25.28 21.50 23.82
CA THR A 915 24.48 22.65 23.39
C THR A 915 25.08 24.01 23.80
N SER A 916 26.30 24.05 24.35
CA SER A 916 26.89 25.22 25.01
C SER A 916 28.06 25.88 24.27
N ALA A 917 28.56 25.30 23.17
CA ALA A 917 29.77 25.79 22.50
C ALA A 917 29.51 26.41 21.12
N ALA A 918 29.37 27.73 21.08
CA ALA A 918 29.44 28.55 19.85
C ALA A 918 30.88 28.66 19.29
N SER A 919 31.65 27.55 19.29
CA SER A 919 33.02 27.49 18.79
C SER A 919 33.05 27.15 17.29
N ARG A 920 33.75 28.00 16.52
CA ARG A 920 33.60 28.09 15.06
C ARG A 920 34.51 27.11 14.32
N THR A 921 34.19 25.82 14.34
CA THR A 921 34.73 24.84 13.39
C THR A 921 33.72 23.72 13.11
N PRO A 922 33.15 23.60 11.89
CA PRO A 922 32.19 22.56 11.54
C PRO A 922 32.89 21.22 11.22
N SER A 923 33.65 20.67 12.19
CA SER A 923 34.13 19.30 12.11
C SER A 923 33.00 18.36 12.52
N SER A 924 32.21 17.91 11.54
CA SER A 924 31.20 16.84 11.70
C SER A 924 31.72 15.72 12.62
N PRO A 925 30.98 15.28 13.66
CA PRO A 925 31.41 14.20 14.53
C PRO A 925 31.67 12.95 13.69
N LYS A 926 32.83 12.33 13.84
CA LYS A 926 33.31 11.23 12.98
C LYS A 926 34.03 10.20 13.83
N PHE A 927 33.84 8.93 13.50
CA PHE A 927 34.62 7.86 14.10
C PHE A 927 36.11 8.01 13.73
N THR A 928 36.96 8.20 14.73
CA THR A 928 38.42 8.31 14.63
C THR A 928 39.10 6.93 14.61
N ASP A 929 38.68 5.99 15.48
CA ASP A 929 39.18 4.61 15.45
C ASP A 929 38.88 3.92 14.10
N PRO A 930 39.87 3.25 13.49
CA PRO A 930 39.75 2.67 12.15
C PRO A 930 38.74 1.52 12.06
N VAL A 931 38.53 0.74 13.14
CA VAL A 931 37.59 -0.39 13.14
C VAL A 931 36.16 0.16 13.08
N LEU A 932 35.83 1.12 13.94
CA LEU A 932 34.52 1.79 13.95
C LEU A 932 34.25 2.49 12.62
N LYS A 933 35.24 3.20 12.06
CA LYS A 933 35.13 3.90 10.77
C LYS A 933 34.88 2.96 9.58
N VAL A 934 35.57 1.82 9.51
CA VAL A 934 35.37 0.84 8.43
C VAL A 934 34.03 0.12 8.56
N LEU A 935 33.61 -0.24 9.78
CA LEU A 935 32.30 -0.85 10.02
C LEU A 935 31.15 0.10 9.67
N PHE A 936 31.23 1.37 10.09
CA PHE A 936 30.27 2.42 9.70
C PHE A 936 30.17 2.58 8.17
N ALA A 937 31.30 2.71 7.48
CA ALA A 937 31.31 2.87 6.02
C ALA A 937 30.70 1.65 5.29
N ARG A 938 30.98 0.44 5.77
CA ARG A 938 30.38 -0.80 5.24
C ARG A 938 28.88 -0.87 5.50
N LEU A 939 28.43 -0.53 6.72
CA LEU A 939 27.01 -0.52 7.08
C LEU A 939 26.22 0.50 6.26
N ARG A 940 26.72 1.73 6.12
CA ARG A 940 26.11 2.77 5.27
C ARG A 940 26.04 2.33 3.81
N THR A 941 27.09 1.72 3.27
CA THR A 941 27.10 1.19 1.90
C THR A 941 26.07 0.07 1.73
N HIS A 942 25.96 -0.84 2.70
CA HIS A 942 24.96 -1.91 2.67
C HIS A 942 23.53 -1.36 2.71
N ILE A 943 23.19 -0.48 3.66
CA ILE A 943 21.86 0.14 3.77
C ILE A 943 21.55 0.95 2.49
N GLY A 944 22.49 1.76 1.99
CA GLY A 944 22.31 2.53 0.76
C GLY A 944 22.05 1.64 -0.46
N SER A 945 22.80 0.54 -0.60
CA SER A 945 22.59 -0.42 -1.70
C SER A 945 21.21 -1.11 -1.64
N ARG A 946 20.64 -1.25 -0.44
CA ARG A 946 19.30 -1.84 -0.23
C ARG A 946 18.19 -0.84 -0.57
N LEU A 947 18.35 0.42 -0.16
CA LEU A 947 17.39 1.51 -0.43
C LEU A 947 17.39 1.97 -1.89
N ALA A 948 18.53 1.86 -2.58
CA ALA A 948 18.68 2.19 -4.00
C ALA A 948 18.20 1.10 -4.96
N ALA A 949 17.73 -0.06 -4.47
CA ALA A 949 17.14 -1.10 -5.32
C ALA A 949 15.74 -0.64 -5.80
N GLU A 950 15.62 -0.32 -7.08
CA GLU A 950 14.37 0.20 -7.66
C GLU A 950 13.38 -0.93 -7.98
N THR A 951 13.85 -2.05 -8.58
CA THR A 951 12.95 -3.15 -8.99
C THR A 951 12.67 -4.14 -7.86
N SER A 952 11.50 -4.79 -7.90
CA SER A 952 11.13 -5.86 -6.97
C SER A 952 12.13 -7.04 -7.02
N ALA A 953 12.65 -7.37 -8.20
CA ALA A 953 13.66 -8.42 -8.38
C ALA A 953 15.00 -8.06 -7.70
N GLU A 954 15.44 -6.82 -7.80
CA GLU A 954 16.64 -6.33 -7.10
C GLU A 954 16.44 -6.29 -5.59
N LYS A 955 15.28 -5.81 -5.10
CA LYS A 955 14.95 -5.82 -3.67
C LYS A 955 14.98 -7.24 -3.09
N VAL A 956 14.42 -8.22 -3.80
CA VAL A 956 14.47 -9.64 -3.40
C VAL A 956 15.90 -10.18 -3.42
N ARG A 957 16.68 -9.91 -4.48
CA ARG A 957 18.09 -10.34 -4.59
C ARG A 957 18.96 -9.75 -3.47
N ALA A 958 18.81 -8.46 -3.21
CA ALA A 958 19.52 -7.75 -2.16
C ALA A 958 19.09 -8.20 -0.75
N SER A 959 17.84 -8.66 -0.57
CA SER A 959 17.38 -9.29 0.68
C SER A 959 18.01 -10.67 0.87
N ALA A 960 18.04 -11.50 -0.18
CA ALA A 960 18.60 -12.84 -0.13
C ALA A 960 20.11 -12.84 0.16
N GLY A 961 20.86 -11.90 -0.44
CA GLY A 961 22.29 -11.72 -0.18
C GLY A 961 22.64 -10.96 1.11
N ALA A 962 21.66 -10.42 1.85
CA ALA A 962 21.94 -9.51 2.97
C ALA A 962 22.71 -10.18 4.12
N SER A 963 22.40 -11.44 4.44
CA SER A 963 23.07 -12.20 5.50
C SER A 963 24.54 -12.48 5.18
N GLU A 964 24.86 -12.81 3.92
CA GLU A 964 26.23 -13.03 3.46
C GLU A 964 27.01 -11.70 3.39
N ALA A 965 26.40 -10.64 2.86
CA ALA A 965 27.01 -9.32 2.79
C ALA A 965 27.36 -8.79 4.21
N LEU A 966 26.42 -8.86 5.16
CA LEU A 966 26.67 -8.44 6.55
C LEU A 966 27.68 -9.34 7.26
N ALA A 967 27.67 -10.65 7.01
CA ALA A 967 28.70 -11.56 7.54
C ALA A 967 30.10 -11.25 6.99
N SER A 968 30.23 -10.92 5.70
CA SER A 968 31.50 -10.47 5.10
C SER A 968 31.99 -9.13 5.68
N CYS A 969 31.06 -8.29 6.15
CA CYS A 969 31.38 -7.02 6.79
C CYS A 969 31.78 -7.15 8.27
N GLY A 970 31.51 -8.30 8.91
CA GLY A 970 31.75 -8.53 10.35
C GLY A 970 30.53 -8.25 11.25
N MET A 971 29.32 -8.21 10.69
CA MET A 971 28.06 -7.84 11.36
C MET A 971 26.99 -8.95 11.23
N ALA A 972 27.42 -10.23 11.27
CA ALA A 972 26.56 -11.39 11.00
C ALA A 972 25.38 -11.56 11.98
N GLU A 973 25.48 -10.94 13.15
CA GLU A 973 24.51 -10.99 14.24
C GLU A 973 23.32 -10.03 14.04
N PHE A 974 23.47 -8.97 13.23
CA PHE A 974 22.54 -7.84 13.16
C PHE A 974 21.63 -7.82 11.92
N VAL A 975 21.51 -8.94 11.20
CA VAL A 975 20.70 -9.05 9.96
C VAL A 975 19.25 -8.60 10.18
N THR A 976 18.66 -8.96 11.33
CA THR A 976 17.31 -8.55 11.72
C THR A 976 17.17 -7.06 12.00
N GLN A 977 18.12 -6.47 12.72
CA GLN A 977 18.11 -5.06 13.12
C GLN A 977 18.35 -4.15 11.90
N VAL A 978 19.35 -4.49 11.08
CA VAL A 978 19.62 -3.78 9.82
C VAL A 978 18.45 -3.93 8.83
N GLY A 979 17.81 -5.11 8.79
CA GLY A 979 16.57 -5.33 8.04
C GLY A 979 15.42 -4.44 8.53
N GLY A 980 15.28 -4.27 9.85
CA GLY A 980 14.34 -3.34 10.47
C GLY A 980 14.59 -1.89 10.05
N ILE A 981 15.83 -1.40 10.17
CA ILE A 981 16.24 -0.05 9.76
C ILE A 981 15.92 0.19 8.27
N VAL A 982 16.32 -0.73 7.38
CA VAL A 982 16.01 -0.63 5.94
C VAL A 982 14.49 -0.58 5.73
N GLY A 983 13.73 -1.48 6.37
CA GLY A 983 12.28 -1.51 6.25
C GLY A 983 11.58 -0.26 6.79
N VAL A 984 12.12 0.41 7.81
CA VAL A 984 11.64 1.71 8.29
C VAL A 984 11.91 2.80 7.26
N LEU A 985 13.13 2.88 6.75
CA LEU A 985 13.52 3.88 5.74
C LEU A 985 12.80 3.68 4.39
N GLU A 986 12.47 2.45 4.00
CA GLU A 986 11.61 2.17 2.84
C GLU A 986 10.17 2.69 3.03
N ARG A 987 9.62 2.64 4.25
CA ARG A 987 8.26 3.17 4.53
C ARG A 987 8.25 4.70 4.57
N VAL A 988 9.25 5.31 5.22
CA VAL A 988 9.47 6.78 5.18
C VAL A 988 9.57 7.26 3.73
N ARG A 989 10.45 6.63 2.93
CA ARG A 989 10.59 6.92 1.49
C ARG A 989 9.27 6.83 0.74
N GLY A 990 8.48 5.77 0.97
CA GLY A 990 7.21 5.57 0.26
C GLY A 990 6.15 6.63 0.58
N VAL A 991 6.04 7.06 1.85
CA VAL A 991 5.11 8.11 2.27
C VAL A 991 5.56 9.48 1.76
N ASP A 992 6.85 9.79 1.91
CA ASP A 992 7.43 11.07 1.50
C ASP A 992 7.48 11.25 -0.02
N GLU A 993 7.87 10.24 -0.81
CA GLU A 993 7.75 10.29 -2.28
C GLU A 993 6.29 10.45 -2.73
N GLY A 994 5.33 9.86 -1.99
CA GLY A 994 3.89 9.98 -2.27
C GLY A 994 3.34 11.39 -2.02
N GLY A 995 3.68 11.99 -0.89
CA GLY A 995 3.31 13.37 -0.56
C GLY A 995 4.04 14.38 -1.43
N HIS A 996 5.38 14.35 -1.38
CA HIS A 996 6.27 15.42 -1.84
C HIS A 996 6.92 15.23 -3.21
N GLY A 997 6.72 14.09 -3.89
CA GLY A 997 7.38 13.75 -5.15
C GLY A 997 7.25 14.78 -6.29
N GLY A 998 6.17 15.58 -6.31
CA GLY A 998 5.98 16.68 -7.26
C GLY A 998 7.03 17.79 -7.13
N TRP A 999 7.36 18.19 -5.90
CA TRP A 999 8.40 19.20 -5.65
C TRP A 999 9.80 18.64 -5.92
N TYR A 1000 10.06 17.37 -5.60
CA TYR A 1000 11.35 16.73 -5.91
C TYR A 1000 11.65 16.71 -7.41
N GLY A 1001 10.65 16.44 -8.25
CA GLY A 1001 10.79 16.53 -9.71
C GLY A 1001 11.16 17.94 -10.19
N GLY A 1002 10.46 18.96 -9.67
CA GLY A 1002 10.75 20.37 -10.00
C GLY A 1002 12.12 20.83 -9.52
N LEU A 1003 12.52 20.47 -8.30
CA LEU A 1003 13.84 20.80 -7.74
C LEU A 1003 14.98 20.12 -8.51
N MET A 1004 14.82 18.84 -8.90
CA MET A 1004 15.81 18.14 -9.72
C MET A 1004 15.98 18.81 -11.09
N GLY A 1005 14.90 19.23 -11.76
CA GLY A 1005 15.00 19.97 -13.01
C GLY A 1005 15.85 21.25 -12.89
N GLY A 1006 15.79 21.95 -11.76
CA GLY A 1006 16.62 23.11 -11.42
C GLY A 1006 17.93 22.81 -10.67
N ILE A 1007 18.36 21.55 -10.63
CA ILE A 1007 19.70 21.08 -10.21
C ILE A 1007 20.44 20.49 -11.43
N GLU A 1008 19.69 19.91 -12.37
CA GLU A 1008 20.17 19.34 -13.62
C GLU A 1008 20.48 20.36 -14.72
N GLY A 1009 19.75 21.49 -14.74
CA GLY A 1009 20.00 22.65 -15.60
C GLY A 1009 20.75 23.76 -14.87
#